data_AF-A0A222P014-F1
#
_entry.id   AF-A0A222P014-F1
#
_cell.length_a   1.000
_cell.length_b   1.000
_cell.length_c   1.000
_cell.angle_alpha   90.00
_cell.angle_beta   90.00
_cell.angle_gamma   90.00
#
_symmetry.space_group_name_H-M   'P 1'
#
loop_
_entity.id
_entity.type
_entity.pdbx_description
1 polymer ?
#
loop_
_entity_poly.entity_id
_entity_poly.type
_entity_poly.pdbx_seq_one_letter_code
_entity_poly.pdbx_strand_id
1 'polypeptide(L)'
;MSKLKEKANVQAIYMQYLLAKAQKIAQEKTNKNELPFDPQGRVLVDVTLDNNDWDTIAEEINQELKEKISVAVLKKEFGSKTDTTTVSLDISNTSLQKNFQEDLRTHLDKVLGSNVKKNNKKRMDTILSALDGTPKGSIIALQQEFHFHLGLAARVYLRTEEKFKDKEAEMKAAHEAAARKVNHLVLSVYAKALEKATDSKGNLNIEVLNKALDKARKSITPQAHTILRQEVVRHTGVIPTQLKKSSLKHAAEATTATANDVLHTDNQQHLATLIKGSENTAHHRIAGKEFAHRQLITHTLTKEANIKSHSHPRIQIRTPSPVVKKGLKEEEYIADVAEKLAQITLEYSLKENLSDHSKKIPKAFIYNRYTAINDSLGDSNGNLQTQSARHILKGAHDYNAAQMKEGDPVFCLVQGISINGFGDHLGYSGDELIIESTLMTEMALLHTLYEASSPEQKESIEQVFEKYKSFLQTRTAEEGYFSQSTQGQEAISAIQAIKKGWQKELSQQVAPDLFASAQSGLKKLIANNLHFSHEHAKLIQSLSVFVEEASIGGCKSGNERAQAINGRVAILDAVLNTPEEELSSEGRIIKETLDTLAKANTKQIGKAADELKSALDTAYNKMGLQTAASIVSLVDQGAAAKVEAKPGHPFYLSRNYAEEKASVLPNLQQTKAGSMQAHKGLPSQMVSAWKGHPVSWWSRMKSNPLGVVGAIIGTIIFPIGAIVGLVSYYKNSQAKAKVAKENENLVKEFEESESAKVLHEVGGGSGAKILGLGIKPKAPGETLNYSKRPNSETGAPSIKGISTQEITNTDKNLGEDALDIKAGNTLQ
;
A
#
# COMPACT_ATOMS: atom_id res chain seq x y z
N MET A 1 -9.82 31.41 0.68
CA MET A 1 -9.39 30.22 1.46
C MET A 1 -8.23 29.60 0.68
N SER A 2 -7.32 28.81 1.26
CA SER A 2 -6.32 28.12 0.41
C SER A 2 -7.04 27.07 -0.45
N LYS A 3 -6.67 26.92 -1.73
CA LYS A 3 -7.26 25.92 -2.64
C LYS A 3 -7.21 24.50 -2.05
N LEU A 4 -6.18 24.20 -1.25
CA LEU A 4 -6.05 22.92 -0.55
C LEU A 4 -7.14 22.68 0.51
N LYS A 5 -7.61 23.74 1.21
CA LYS A 5 -8.73 23.62 2.17
C LYS A 5 -10.06 23.37 1.46
N GLU A 6 -10.32 24.08 0.36
CA GLU A 6 -11.51 23.84 -0.48
C GLU A 6 -11.49 22.41 -1.02
N LYS A 7 -10.35 21.94 -1.52
CA LYS A 7 -10.15 20.55 -1.96
C LYS A 7 -10.41 19.53 -0.84
N ALA A 8 -9.94 19.80 0.37
CA ALA A 8 -10.18 18.93 1.53
C ALA A 8 -11.66 18.84 1.93
N ASN A 9 -12.42 19.94 1.80
CA ASN A 9 -13.86 19.93 2.05
C ASN A 9 -14.59 19.06 1.02
N VAL A 10 -14.27 19.23 -0.26
CA VAL A 10 -14.81 18.42 -1.36
C VAL A 10 -14.50 16.93 -1.17
N GLN A 11 -13.27 16.61 -0.78
CA GLN A 11 -12.86 15.23 -0.49
C GLN A 11 -13.61 14.62 0.69
N ALA A 12 -13.86 15.40 1.76
CA ALA A 12 -14.63 14.95 2.91
C ALA A 12 -16.08 14.60 2.54
N ILE A 13 -16.75 15.42 1.72
CA ILE A 13 -18.13 15.16 1.23
C ILE A 13 -18.16 13.86 0.42
N TYR A 14 -17.24 13.70 -0.53
CA TYR A 14 -17.14 12.48 -1.34
C TYR A 14 -16.92 11.22 -0.47
N MET A 15 -16.02 11.30 0.52
CA MET A 15 -15.76 10.19 1.43
C MET A 15 -16.97 9.89 2.33
N GLN A 16 -17.71 10.91 2.76
CA GLN A 16 -18.95 10.73 3.53
C GLN A 16 -20.00 9.96 2.73
N TYR A 17 -20.18 10.31 1.45
CA TYR A 17 -21.12 9.62 0.56
C TYR A 17 -20.76 8.13 0.41
N LEU A 18 -19.47 7.84 0.18
CA LEU A 18 -18.96 6.48 0.09
C LEU A 18 -19.21 5.68 1.38
N LEU A 19 -18.97 6.29 2.55
CA LEU A 19 -19.20 5.66 3.85
C LEU A 19 -20.68 5.29 4.05
N ALA A 20 -21.59 6.23 3.78
CA ALA A 20 -23.03 5.98 3.91
C ALA A 20 -23.51 4.85 3.00
N LYS A 21 -23.06 4.84 1.74
CA LYS A 21 -23.41 3.77 0.78
C LYS A 21 -22.82 2.42 1.18
N ALA A 22 -21.58 2.39 1.65
CA ALA A 22 -20.95 1.17 2.16
C ALA A 22 -21.68 0.57 3.36
N GLN A 23 -22.11 1.41 4.31
CA GLN A 23 -22.90 0.97 5.47
C GLN A 23 -24.21 0.32 5.04
N LYS A 24 -24.92 0.91 4.08
CA LYS A 24 -26.17 0.34 3.51
C LYS A 24 -25.92 -1.03 2.86
N ILE A 25 -24.92 -1.13 1.98
CA ILE A 25 -24.57 -2.38 1.29
C ILE A 25 -24.15 -3.46 2.31
N ALA A 26 -23.38 -3.10 3.33
CA ALA A 26 -22.97 -4.03 4.37
C ALA A 26 -24.18 -4.58 5.15
N GLN A 27 -25.12 -3.72 5.53
CA GLN A 27 -26.36 -4.15 6.20
C GLN A 27 -27.17 -5.12 5.33
N GLU A 28 -27.32 -4.83 4.03
CA GLU A 28 -28.03 -5.70 3.08
C GLU A 28 -27.36 -7.08 2.92
N LYS A 29 -26.03 -7.11 2.77
CA LYS A 29 -25.25 -8.37 2.65
C LYS A 29 -25.27 -9.19 3.94
N THR A 30 -25.35 -8.54 5.10
CA THR A 30 -25.37 -9.24 6.38
C THR A 30 -26.64 -10.06 6.57
N ASN A 31 -27.78 -9.54 6.11
CA ASN A 31 -29.05 -10.27 6.14
C ASN A 31 -29.00 -11.57 5.32
N LYS A 32 -28.01 -11.72 4.42
CA LYS A 32 -27.78 -12.91 3.59
C LYS A 32 -26.61 -13.79 4.08
N ASN A 33 -25.98 -13.43 5.21
CA ASN A 33 -24.76 -14.08 5.71
C ASN A 33 -23.61 -14.09 4.68
N GLU A 34 -23.43 -12.98 3.96
CA GLU A 34 -22.47 -12.87 2.86
C GLU A 34 -21.20 -12.05 3.19
N LEU A 35 -21.04 -11.57 4.42
CA LEU A 35 -19.93 -10.69 4.80
C LEU A 35 -18.75 -11.45 5.43
N PRO A 36 -17.55 -11.38 4.83
CA PRO A 36 -16.33 -11.86 5.48
C PRO A 36 -15.85 -10.87 6.56
N PHE A 37 -15.83 -11.28 7.83
CA PHE A 37 -15.37 -10.45 8.94
C PHE A 37 -13.86 -10.55 9.19
N ASP A 38 -13.19 -9.42 9.31
CA ASP A 38 -11.78 -9.37 9.70
C ASP A 38 -11.58 -9.46 11.23
N PRO A 39 -10.49 -10.09 11.72
CA PRO A 39 -10.16 -10.11 13.15
C PRO A 39 -10.18 -8.76 13.87
N GLN A 40 -9.92 -7.66 13.16
CA GLN A 40 -9.99 -6.30 13.72
C GLN A 40 -11.42 -5.80 13.96
N GLY A 41 -12.46 -6.53 13.54
CA GLY A 41 -13.84 -6.03 13.54
C GLY A 41 -14.12 -5.12 12.35
N ARG A 42 -13.78 -5.60 11.14
CA ARG A 42 -13.96 -4.83 9.90
C ARG A 42 -14.57 -5.69 8.81
N VAL A 43 -15.20 -5.05 7.84
CA VAL A 43 -15.66 -5.67 6.60
C VAL A 43 -15.18 -4.87 5.39
N LEU A 44 -14.95 -5.55 4.26
CA LEU A 44 -14.62 -4.90 3.00
C LEU A 44 -15.86 -4.85 2.10
N VAL A 45 -16.19 -3.68 1.60
CA VAL A 45 -17.38 -3.42 0.79
C VAL A 45 -17.00 -2.66 -0.47
N ASP A 46 -17.26 -3.22 -1.64
CA ASP A 46 -17.12 -2.48 -2.90
C ASP A 46 -18.34 -1.58 -3.11
N VAL A 47 -18.09 -0.29 -3.29
CA VAL A 47 -19.09 0.73 -3.63
C VAL A 47 -18.84 1.19 -5.05
N THR A 48 -19.77 0.92 -5.96
CA THR A 48 -19.74 1.45 -7.33
C THR A 48 -20.68 2.65 -7.42
N LEU A 49 -20.18 3.75 -7.98
CA LEU A 49 -20.96 4.98 -8.19
C LEU A 49 -21.49 5.05 -9.63
N ASP A 50 -22.80 5.22 -9.77
CA ASP A 50 -23.47 5.52 -11.03
C ASP A 50 -23.63 7.04 -11.23
N ASN A 51 -24.24 7.45 -12.33
CA ASN A 51 -24.40 8.88 -12.63
C ASN A 51 -25.29 9.62 -11.62
N ASN A 52 -26.31 8.97 -11.04
CA ASN A 52 -27.17 9.62 -10.04
C ASN A 52 -26.40 9.84 -8.73
N ASP A 53 -25.53 8.89 -8.36
CA ASP A 53 -24.64 9.08 -7.22
C ASP A 53 -23.73 10.30 -7.44
N TRP A 54 -23.16 10.42 -8.64
CA TRP A 54 -22.30 11.57 -8.99
C TRP A 54 -23.06 12.89 -9.02
N ASP A 55 -24.30 12.91 -9.52
CA ASP A 55 -25.16 14.09 -9.49
C ASP A 55 -25.44 14.52 -8.03
N THR A 56 -25.73 13.56 -7.15
CA THR A 56 -25.96 13.83 -5.71
C THR A 56 -24.71 14.43 -5.05
N ILE A 57 -23.54 13.82 -5.28
CA ILE A 57 -22.26 14.33 -4.76
C ILE A 57 -21.99 15.74 -5.28
N ALA A 58 -22.26 16.00 -6.56
CA ALA A 58 -22.08 17.31 -7.16
C ALA A 58 -23.02 18.36 -6.56
N GLU A 59 -24.28 18.01 -6.30
CA GLU A 59 -25.23 18.90 -5.63
C GLU A 59 -24.76 19.28 -4.23
N GLU A 60 -24.32 18.32 -3.42
CA GLU A 60 -23.80 18.57 -2.07
C GLU A 60 -22.56 19.48 -2.10
N ILE A 61 -21.62 19.22 -3.01
CA ILE A 61 -20.42 20.04 -3.18
C ILE A 61 -20.78 21.46 -3.64
N ASN A 62 -21.69 21.59 -4.60
CA ASN A 62 -22.11 22.88 -5.14
C ASN A 62 -22.83 23.73 -4.09
N GLN A 63 -23.61 23.10 -3.21
CA GLN A 63 -24.23 23.76 -2.07
C GLN A 63 -23.19 24.27 -1.06
N GLU A 64 -22.19 23.44 -0.73
CA GLU A 64 -21.12 23.80 0.22
C GLU A 64 -20.24 24.94 -0.33
N LEU A 65 -19.79 24.81 -1.59
CA LEU A 65 -18.89 25.79 -2.21
C LEU A 65 -19.61 27.04 -2.73
N LYS A 66 -20.94 26.98 -2.89
CA LYS A 66 -21.75 28.01 -3.57
C LYS A 66 -21.28 28.28 -5.01
N GLU A 67 -20.79 27.22 -5.66
CA GLU A 67 -20.31 27.24 -7.04
C GLU A 67 -21.01 26.16 -7.86
N LYS A 68 -20.97 26.28 -9.19
CA LYS A 68 -21.53 25.28 -10.10
C LYS A 68 -20.42 24.46 -10.73
N ILE A 69 -20.04 23.38 -10.06
CA ILE A 69 -19.12 22.36 -10.56
C ILE A 69 -19.92 21.27 -11.26
N SER A 70 -19.49 20.91 -12.47
CA SER A 70 -20.08 19.80 -13.22
C SER A 70 -19.54 18.45 -12.75
N VAL A 71 -20.33 17.39 -12.91
CA VAL A 71 -19.89 16.00 -12.65
C VAL A 71 -18.62 15.65 -13.43
N ALA A 72 -18.48 16.10 -14.67
CA ALA A 72 -17.28 15.84 -15.47
C ALA A 72 -16.01 16.45 -14.85
N VAL A 73 -16.12 17.66 -14.29
CA VAL A 73 -15.02 18.31 -13.58
C VAL A 73 -14.70 17.58 -12.28
N LEU A 74 -15.71 17.16 -11.51
CA LEU A 74 -15.52 16.41 -10.27
C LEU A 74 -14.84 15.06 -10.51
N LYS A 75 -15.32 14.27 -11.48
CA LYS A 75 -14.70 12.99 -11.85
C LYS A 75 -13.23 13.17 -12.23
N LYS A 76 -12.91 14.23 -12.99
CA LYS A 76 -11.53 14.57 -13.35
C LYS A 76 -10.69 14.94 -12.12
N GLU A 77 -11.22 15.77 -11.22
CA GLU A 77 -10.50 16.20 -10.01
C GLU A 77 -10.21 15.05 -9.05
N PHE A 78 -11.16 14.12 -8.89
CA PHE A 78 -10.94 12.94 -8.07
C PHE A 78 -10.01 11.93 -8.74
N GLY A 79 -9.95 11.88 -10.08
CA GLY A 79 -8.95 11.09 -10.82
C GLY A 79 -8.98 9.59 -10.51
N SER A 80 -10.13 9.04 -10.10
CA SER A 80 -10.27 7.62 -9.79
C SER A 80 -10.09 6.77 -11.06
N LYS A 81 -9.32 5.69 -10.96
CA LYS A 81 -9.07 4.78 -12.10
C LYS A 81 -10.30 3.92 -12.44
N THR A 82 -11.21 3.78 -11.48
CA THR A 82 -12.45 3.02 -11.59
C THR A 82 -13.57 3.76 -10.88
N ASP A 83 -14.83 3.55 -11.29
CA ASP A 83 -16.01 4.04 -10.56
C ASP A 83 -16.30 3.27 -9.26
N THR A 84 -15.43 2.32 -8.89
CA THR A 84 -15.55 1.52 -7.66
C THR A 84 -14.51 1.92 -6.62
N THR A 85 -14.96 2.08 -5.38
CA THR A 85 -14.12 2.25 -4.19
C THR A 85 -14.35 1.08 -3.24
N THR A 86 -13.28 0.44 -2.77
CA THR A 86 -13.37 -0.59 -1.73
C THR A 86 -13.32 0.08 -0.37
N VAL A 87 -14.37 -0.04 0.43
CA VAL A 87 -14.48 0.55 1.77
C VAL A 87 -14.12 -0.51 2.82
N SER A 88 -13.04 -0.26 3.56
CA SER A 88 -12.66 -0.96 4.79
C SER A 88 -13.42 -0.35 5.96
N LEU A 89 -14.65 -0.84 6.15
CA LEU A 89 -15.60 -0.35 7.12
C LEU A 89 -15.31 -0.91 8.51
N ASP A 90 -15.12 -0.01 9.47
CA ASP A 90 -15.07 -0.33 10.90
C ASP A 90 -16.50 -0.54 11.43
N ILE A 91 -16.75 -1.71 12.01
CA ILE A 91 -18.11 -2.11 12.42
C ILE A 91 -18.42 -1.78 13.87
N SER A 92 -17.46 -1.26 14.64
CA SER A 92 -17.57 -1.06 16.09
C SER A 92 -18.78 -0.25 16.55
N ASN A 93 -19.29 0.66 15.72
CA ASN A 93 -20.46 1.49 16.03
C ASN A 93 -21.71 1.12 15.20
N THR A 94 -21.81 -0.12 14.75
CA THR A 94 -22.89 -0.57 13.86
C THR A 94 -23.58 -1.82 14.36
N SER A 95 -24.78 -2.11 13.85
CA SER A 95 -25.48 -3.37 14.09
C SER A 95 -24.65 -4.60 13.68
N LEU A 96 -23.69 -4.43 12.76
CA LEU A 96 -22.81 -5.49 12.27
C LEU A 96 -21.87 -6.04 13.34
N GLN A 97 -21.55 -5.26 14.39
CA GLN A 97 -20.72 -5.73 15.50
C GLN A 97 -21.35 -6.96 16.17
N LYS A 98 -22.68 -6.98 16.33
CA LYS A 98 -23.39 -8.11 16.92
C LYS A 98 -23.22 -9.38 16.07
N ASN A 99 -23.38 -9.25 14.76
CA ASN A 99 -23.22 -10.36 13.82
C ASN A 99 -21.79 -10.92 13.85
N PHE A 100 -20.78 -10.05 13.87
CA PHE A 100 -19.39 -10.46 14.05
C PHE A 100 -19.18 -11.22 15.37
N GLN A 101 -19.72 -10.70 16.49
CA GLN A 101 -19.61 -11.35 17.79
C GLN A 101 -20.32 -12.72 17.82
N GLU A 102 -21.45 -12.87 17.14
CA GLU A 102 -22.18 -14.15 17.02
C GLU A 102 -21.40 -15.19 16.20
N ASP A 103 -20.82 -14.79 15.08
CA ASP A 103 -19.94 -15.65 14.29
C ASP A 103 -18.71 -16.08 15.09
N LEU A 104 -18.08 -15.13 15.79
CA LEU A 104 -16.92 -15.40 16.61
C LEU A 104 -17.26 -16.34 17.77
N ARG A 105 -18.42 -16.17 18.42
CA ARG A 105 -18.93 -17.08 19.46
C ARG A 105 -19.07 -18.50 18.95
N THR A 106 -19.60 -18.69 17.74
CA THR A 106 -19.73 -20.01 17.12
C THR A 106 -18.38 -20.69 16.92
N HIS A 107 -17.34 -19.94 16.58
CA HIS A 107 -15.98 -20.47 16.46
C HIS A 107 -15.33 -20.73 17.82
N LEU A 108 -15.55 -19.86 18.81
CA LEU A 108 -15.06 -20.05 20.18
C LEU A 108 -15.69 -21.27 20.86
N ASP A 109 -16.99 -21.52 20.65
CA ASP A 109 -17.67 -22.71 21.19
C ASP A 109 -17.01 -24.01 20.70
N LYS A 110 -16.67 -24.08 19.40
CA LYS A 110 -15.92 -25.20 18.83
C LYS A 110 -14.52 -25.37 19.43
N VAL A 111 -13.87 -24.28 19.82
CA VAL A 111 -12.52 -24.31 20.42
C VAL A 111 -12.57 -24.75 21.88
N LEU A 112 -13.54 -24.26 22.65
CA LEU A 112 -13.70 -24.56 24.07
C LEU A 112 -14.33 -25.94 24.32
N GLY A 113 -15.00 -26.51 23.32
CA GLY A 113 -15.60 -27.83 23.35
C GLY A 113 -17.00 -27.85 23.97
N SER A 114 -17.92 -28.55 23.30
CA SER A 114 -19.35 -28.58 23.61
C SER A 114 -19.73 -29.35 24.88
N ASN A 115 -18.80 -30.10 25.49
CA ASN A 115 -19.11 -31.14 26.49
C ASN A 115 -18.84 -30.78 27.97
N VAL A 116 -18.50 -29.53 28.31
CA VAL A 116 -18.25 -29.15 29.73
C VAL A 116 -18.86 -27.79 30.12
N LYS A 117 -19.99 -27.87 30.86
CA LYS A 117 -20.54 -27.03 31.95
C LYS A 117 -20.04 -25.57 32.10
N LYS A 118 -20.97 -24.61 32.31
CA LYS A 118 -20.92 -23.23 32.89
C LYS A 118 -19.59 -22.42 32.85
N ASN A 119 -18.46 -23.02 33.20
CA ASN A 119 -17.11 -22.49 33.10
C ASN A 119 -16.72 -22.10 31.67
N ASN A 120 -17.13 -22.86 30.64
CA ASN A 120 -16.84 -22.50 29.24
C ASN A 120 -17.55 -21.21 28.80
N LYS A 121 -18.80 -21.00 29.22
CA LYS A 121 -19.53 -19.74 28.96
C LYS A 121 -18.83 -18.55 29.62
N LYS A 122 -18.46 -18.68 30.90
CA LYS A 122 -17.69 -17.64 31.61
C LYS A 122 -16.37 -17.32 30.91
N ARG A 123 -15.66 -18.35 30.42
CA ARG A 123 -14.40 -18.17 29.68
C ARG A 123 -14.62 -17.45 28.36
N MET A 124 -15.64 -17.81 27.60
CA MET A 124 -16.00 -17.14 26.36
C MET A 124 -16.35 -15.67 26.60
N ASP A 125 -17.18 -15.37 27.59
CA ASP A 125 -17.55 -13.99 27.96
C ASP A 125 -16.30 -13.19 28.39
N THR A 126 -15.36 -13.83 29.10
CA THR A 126 -14.07 -13.22 29.47
C THR A 126 -13.24 -12.86 28.24
N ILE A 127 -13.14 -13.76 27.26
CA ILE A 127 -12.39 -13.53 26.02
C ILE A 127 -13.02 -12.39 25.21
N LEU A 128 -14.35 -12.39 25.06
CA LEU A 128 -15.06 -11.35 24.30
C LEU A 128 -14.95 -9.98 24.98
N SER A 129 -15.09 -9.92 26.31
CA SER A 129 -14.90 -8.68 27.06
C SER A 129 -13.47 -8.15 26.97
N ALA A 130 -12.46 -9.03 27.06
CA ALA A 130 -11.06 -8.67 26.86
C ALA A 130 -10.81 -8.12 25.46
N LEU A 131 -11.43 -8.76 24.45
CA LEU A 131 -11.37 -8.28 23.08
C LEU A 131 -11.99 -6.90 22.98
N ASP A 132 -13.24 -6.69 23.39
CA ASP A 132 -13.97 -5.42 23.28
C ASP A 132 -13.19 -4.24 23.88
N GLY A 133 -12.54 -4.44 25.04
CA GLY A 133 -11.72 -3.41 25.70
C GLY A 133 -10.33 -3.16 25.09
N THR A 134 -9.91 -3.94 24.09
CA THR A 134 -8.56 -3.84 23.50
C THR A 134 -8.56 -3.02 22.20
N PRO A 135 -7.62 -2.08 22.00
CA PRO A 135 -7.43 -1.43 20.70
C PRO A 135 -7.19 -2.43 19.56
N LYS A 136 -7.87 -2.23 18.43
CA LYS A 136 -7.88 -3.17 17.29
C LYS A 136 -6.83 -2.85 16.24
N GLY A 137 -6.36 -1.59 16.20
CA GLY A 137 -5.40 -1.08 15.21
C GLY A 137 -4.03 -1.75 15.21
N SER A 138 -3.74 -2.67 16.13
CA SER A 138 -2.54 -3.51 16.11
C SER A 138 -2.78 -5.00 15.94
N ILE A 139 -4.02 -5.47 15.85
CA ILE A 139 -4.35 -6.87 15.53
C ILE A 139 -4.17 -7.08 14.03
N ILE A 140 -3.48 -8.15 13.62
CA ILE A 140 -3.27 -8.47 12.19
C ILE A 140 -4.63 -8.61 11.46
N ALA A 141 -4.80 -7.83 10.38
CA ALA A 141 -5.98 -7.79 9.53
C ALA A 141 -6.03 -8.97 8.54
N LEU A 142 -6.03 -10.20 9.06
CA LEU A 142 -5.75 -11.39 8.26
C LEU A 142 -6.78 -11.64 7.15
N GLN A 143 -8.06 -11.29 7.36
CA GLN A 143 -9.08 -11.45 6.32
C GLN A 143 -8.87 -10.42 5.21
N GLN A 144 -8.57 -9.17 5.57
CA GLN A 144 -8.26 -8.13 4.59
C GLN A 144 -7.03 -8.50 3.75
N GLU A 145 -5.98 -9.03 4.38
CA GLU A 145 -4.81 -9.55 3.68
C GLU A 145 -5.18 -10.61 2.65
N PHE A 146 -5.99 -11.61 3.04
CA PHE A 146 -6.42 -12.66 2.11
C PHE A 146 -7.34 -12.14 1.01
N HIS A 147 -8.19 -11.16 1.30
CA HIS A 147 -9.03 -10.52 0.29
C HIS A 147 -8.17 -9.91 -0.82
N PHE A 148 -7.22 -9.03 -0.50
CA PHE A 148 -6.36 -8.41 -1.51
C PHE A 148 -5.41 -9.42 -2.17
N HIS A 149 -4.88 -10.40 -1.42
CA HIS A 149 -4.05 -11.48 -1.96
C HIS A 149 -4.73 -12.29 -3.05
N LEU A 150 -5.98 -12.72 -2.79
CA LEU A 150 -6.75 -13.50 -3.75
C LEU A 150 -7.25 -12.64 -4.91
N GLY A 151 -7.54 -11.35 -4.67
CA GLY A 151 -7.86 -10.39 -5.73
C GLY A 151 -6.67 -10.19 -6.69
N LEU A 152 -5.45 -10.10 -6.16
CA LEU A 152 -4.23 -10.12 -6.97
C LEU A 152 -4.10 -11.41 -7.79
N ALA A 153 -4.29 -12.58 -7.17
CA ALA A 153 -4.22 -13.85 -7.88
C ALA A 153 -5.23 -13.93 -9.04
N ALA A 154 -6.47 -13.49 -8.81
CA ALA A 154 -7.54 -13.41 -9.79
C ALA A 154 -7.17 -12.55 -11.00
N ARG A 155 -6.65 -11.33 -10.78
CA ARG A 155 -6.19 -10.48 -11.89
C ARG A 155 -4.96 -11.02 -12.63
N VAL A 156 -4.07 -11.71 -11.92
CA VAL A 156 -2.94 -12.37 -12.59
C VAL A 156 -3.45 -13.47 -13.53
N TYR A 157 -4.50 -14.22 -13.16
CA TYR A 157 -5.15 -15.15 -14.10
C TYR A 157 -5.71 -14.41 -15.32
N LEU A 158 -6.48 -13.34 -15.12
CA LEU A 158 -7.04 -12.51 -16.20
C LEU A 158 -5.95 -12.00 -17.17
N ARG A 159 -4.78 -11.60 -16.67
CA ARG A 159 -3.68 -11.08 -17.50
C ARG A 159 -2.82 -12.14 -18.19
N THR A 160 -2.85 -13.40 -17.76
CA THR A 160 -1.89 -14.42 -18.23
C THR A 160 -2.49 -15.57 -19.01
N GLU A 161 -3.82 -15.74 -18.97
CA GLU A 161 -4.51 -16.85 -19.64
C GLU A 161 -5.66 -16.30 -20.51
N GLU A 162 -5.51 -16.43 -21.83
CA GLU A 162 -6.46 -15.92 -22.83
C GLU A 162 -7.89 -16.41 -22.61
N LYS A 163 -8.06 -17.61 -22.04
CA LYS A 163 -9.39 -18.18 -21.75
C LYS A 163 -10.19 -17.39 -20.70
N PHE A 164 -9.54 -16.52 -19.93
CA PHE A 164 -10.21 -15.63 -18.98
C PHE A 164 -10.50 -14.24 -19.54
N LYS A 165 -10.17 -13.98 -20.81
CA LYS A 165 -10.55 -12.73 -21.47
C LYS A 165 -12.07 -12.54 -21.39
N ASP A 166 -12.50 -11.32 -21.07
CA ASP A 166 -13.90 -10.91 -20.92
C ASP A 166 -14.67 -11.65 -19.81
N LYS A 167 -13.97 -12.20 -18.79
CA LYS A 167 -14.55 -12.89 -17.62
C LYS A 167 -14.34 -12.14 -16.31
N GLU A 168 -14.20 -10.82 -16.35
CA GLU A 168 -13.92 -9.98 -15.18
C GLU A 168 -15.02 -10.09 -14.11
N ALA A 169 -16.29 -10.14 -14.52
CA ALA A 169 -17.42 -10.24 -13.62
C ALA A 169 -17.48 -11.60 -12.90
N GLU A 170 -17.30 -12.70 -13.64
CA GLU A 170 -17.25 -14.05 -13.08
C GLU A 170 -16.04 -14.26 -12.19
N MET A 171 -14.90 -13.67 -12.56
CA MET A 171 -13.68 -13.69 -11.74
C MET A 171 -13.88 -12.90 -10.44
N LYS A 172 -14.58 -11.77 -10.48
CA LYS A 172 -14.98 -11.02 -9.27
C LYS A 172 -15.90 -11.87 -8.39
N ALA A 173 -16.91 -12.51 -8.96
CA ALA A 173 -17.81 -13.41 -8.21
C ALA A 173 -17.05 -14.59 -7.57
N ALA A 174 -16.11 -15.19 -8.30
CA ALA A 174 -15.23 -16.25 -7.79
C ALA A 174 -14.36 -15.77 -6.61
N HIS A 175 -13.80 -14.56 -6.72
CA HIS A 175 -13.01 -13.95 -5.66
C HIS A 175 -13.84 -13.69 -4.40
N GLU A 176 -15.04 -13.13 -4.54
CA GLU A 176 -15.95 -12.89 -3.40
C GLU A 176 -16.37 -14.21 -2.72
N ALA A 177 -16.72 -15.23 -3.50
CA ALA A 177 -17.04 -16.56 -2.99
C ALA A 177 -15.86 -17.21 -2.25
N ALA A 178 -14.64 -17.08 -2.80
CA ALA A 178 -13.43 -17.58 -2.18
C ALA A 178 -13.13 -16.84 -0.87
N ALA A 179 -13.29 -15.52 -0.84
CA ALA A 179 -13.08 -14.70 0.35
C ALA A 179 -14.01 -15.10 1.51
N ARG A 180 -15.28 -15.41 1.23
CA ARG A 180 -16.23 -15.96 2.23
C ARG A 180 -15.77 -17.30 2.80
N LYS A 181 -15.39 -18.25 1.93
CA LYS A 181 -14.90 -19.57 2.38
C LYS A 181 -13.61 -19.50 3.20
N VAL A 182 -12.69 -18.62 2.81
CA VAL A 182 -11.44 -18.37 3.55
C VAL A 182 -11.71 -17.72 4.91
N ASN A 183 -12.78 -16.94 5.03
CA ASN A 183 -13.13 -16.29 6.29
C ASN A 183 -13.40 -17.29 7.42
N HIS A 184 -14.06 -18.42 7.13
CA HIS A 184 -14.21 -19.48 8.13
C HIS A 184 -12.86 -20.02 8.63
N LEU A 185 -11.86 -20.13 7.76
CA LEU A 185 -10.50 -20.54 8.16
C LEU A 185 -9.84 -19.48 9.04
N VAL A 186 -10.01 -18.20 8.69
CA VAL A 186 -9.48 -17.06 9.44
C VAL A 186 -10.12 -16.98 10.83
N LEU A 187 -11.46 -16.97 10.92
CA LEU A 187 -12.19 -16.89 12.19
C LEU A 187 -11.92 -18.11 13.08
N SER A 188 -11.77 -19.30 12.50
CA SER A 188 -11.37 -20.50 13.25
C SER A 188 -10.00 -20.36 13.90
N VAL A 189 -9.01 -19.79 13.19
CA VAL A 189 -7.68 -19.57 13.77
C VAL A 189 -7.69 -18.41 14.75
N TYR A 190 -8.47 -17.37 14.46
CA TYR A 190 -8.62 -16.22 15.34
C TYR A 190 -9.22 -16.61 16.70
N ALA A 191 -10.29 -17.39 16.72
CA ALA A 191 -10.89 -17.92 17.95
C ALA A 191 -9.89 -18.72 18.80
N LYS A 192 -9.10 -19.60 18.17
CA LYS A 192 -8.03 -20.36 18.84
C LYS A 192 -6.93 -19.46 19.39
N ALA A 193 -6.59 -18.41 18.64
CA ALA A 193 -5.55 -17.47 19.04
C ALA A 193 -6.00 -16.59 20.20
N LEU A 194 -7.25 -16.13 20.20
CA LEU A 194 -7.85 -15.38 21.31
C LEU A 194 -7.89 -16.21 22.59
N GLU A 195 -8.37 -17.46 22.52
CA GLU A 195 -8.42 -18.35 23.68
C GLU A 195 -7.04 -18.50 24.34
N LYS A 196 -6.00 -18.65 23.53
CA LYS A 196 -4.62 -18.76 24.00
C LYS A 196 -4.03 -17.44 24.50
N ALA A 197 -4.42 -16.32 23.91
CA ALA A 197 -3.85 -15.01 24.19
C ALA A 197 -4.49 -14.30 25.39
N THR A 198 -5.71 -14.68 25.77
CA THR A 198 -6.39 -14.14 26.95
C THR A 198 -5.95 -14.90 28.21
N ASP A 199 -5.48 -14.21 29.25
CA ASP A 199 -5.15 -14.86 30.52
C ASP A 199 -6.41 -15.17 31.38
N SER A 200 -6.23 -15.76 32.56
CA SER A 200 -7.34 -16.05 33.48
C SER A 200 -7.95 -14.81 34.14
N LYS A 201 -7.28 -13.66 34.06
CA LYS A 201 -7.72 -12.36 34.58
C LYS A 201 -8.47 -11.52 33.54
N GLY A 202 -8.52 -11.97 32.29
CA GLY A 202 -9.17 -11.25 31.19
C GLY A 202 -8.27 -10.25 30.48
N ASN A 203 -6.95 -10.34 30.61
CA ASN A 203 -6.02 -9.52 29.83
C ASN A 203 -5.70 -10.21 28.49
N LEU A 204 -5.84 -9.48 27.39
CA LEU A 204 -5.49 -9.97 26.05
C LEU A 204 -4.05 -9.60 25.68
N ASN A 205 -3.21 -10.61 25.42
CA ASN A 205 -1.85 -10.40 24.93
C ASN A 205 -1.81 -10.34 23.38
N ILE A 206 -1.69 -9.14 22.83
CA ILE A 206 -1.69 -8.90 21.38
C ILE A 206 -0.47 -9.53 20.69
N GLU A 207 0.70 -9.55 21.31
CA GLU A 207 1.89 -10.22 20.75
C GLU A 207 1.62 -11.72 20.52
N VAL A 208 1.04 -12.41 21.51
CA VAL A 208 0.69 -13.83 21.40
C VAL A 208 -0.37 -14.07 20.32
N LEU A 209 -1.39 -13.22 20.28
CA LEU A 209 -2.43 -13.25 19.25
C LEU A 209 -1.81 -13.09 17.85
N ASN A 210 -1.00 -12.06 17.64
CA ASN A 210 -0.38 -11.76 16.36
C ASN A 210 0.64 -12.81 15.92
N LYS A 211 1.39 -13.43 16.85
CA LYS A 211 2.24 -14.59 16.51
C LYS A 211 1.43 -15.76 15.93
N ALA A 212 0.24 -16.00 16.46
CA ALA A 212 -0.66 -17.04 15.94
C ALA A 212 -1.23 -16.66 14.57
N LEU A 213 -1.64 -15.41 14.36
CA LEU A 213 -2.14 -14.92 13.08
C LEU A 213 -1.04 -14.86 12.00
N ASP A 214 0.18 -14.45 12.33
CA ASP A 214 1.33 -14.53 11.41
C ASP A 214 1.63 -15.98 10.99
N LYS A 215 1.60 -16.93 11.94
CA LYS A 215 1.69 -18.36 11.62
C LYS A 215 0.55 -18.82 10.71
N ALA A 216 -0.66 -18.29 10.92
CA ALA A 216 -1.85 -18.62 10.14
C ALA A 216 -1.69 -18.25 8.65
N ARG A 217 -1.01 -17.14 8.32
CA ARG A 217 -0.69 -16.77 6.93
C ARG A 217 -0.11 -17.95 6.17
N LYS A 218 0.92 -18.60 6.74
CA LYS A 218 1.61 -19.74 6.12
C LYS A 218 0.70 -20.98 5.97
N SER A 219 -0.17 -21.26 6.94
CA SER A 219 -1.02 -22.46 6.93
C SER A 219 -2.31 -22.31 6.11
N ILE A 220 -2.88 -21.10 6.04
CA ILE A 220 -4.11 -20.81 5.30
C ILE A 220 -3.82 -20.59 3.82
N THR A 221 -2.68 -19.95 3.46
CA THR A 221 -2.38 -19.59 2.07
C THR A 221 -2.55 -20.73 1.05
N PRO A 222 -2.04 -21.96 1.27
CA PRO A 222 -2.25 -23.06 0.33
C PRO A 222 -3.73 -23.42 0.15
N GLN A 223 -4.50 -23.41 1.24
CA GLN A 223 -5.94 -23.71 1.22
C GLN A 223 -6.73 -22.60 0.52
N ALA A 224 -6.38 -21.35 0.78
CA ALA A 224 -6.99 -20.19 0.13
C ALA A 224 -6.81 -20.22 -1.40
N HIS A 225 -5.63 -20.62 -1.89
CA HIS A 225 -5.39 -20.80 -3.33
C HIS A 225 -6.14 -21.99 -3.92
N THR A 226 -6.29 -23.09 -3.17
CA THR A 226 -7.14 -24.22 -3.58
C THR A 226 -8.61 -23.81 -3.69
N ILE A 227 -9.12 -23.04 -2.72
CA ILE A 227 -10.48 -22.50 -2.70
C ILE A 227 -10.67 -21.57 -3.90
N LEU A 228 -9.77 -20.60 -4.11
CA LEU A 228 -9.88 -19.67 -5.24
C LEU A 228 -9.90 -20.43 -6.57
N ARG A 229 -9.03 -21.41 -6.78
CA ARG A 229 -9.06 -22.27 -7.97
C ARG A 229 -10.45 -22.89 -8.17
N GLN A 230 -11.02 -23.50 -7.12
CA GLN A 230 -12.33 -24.16 -7.21
C GLN A 230 -13.42 -23.16 -7.60
N GLU A 231 -13.44 -21.98 -6.99
CA GLU A 231 -14.42 -20.93 -7.33
C GLU A 231 -14.19 -20.39 -8.74
N VAL A 232 -12.95 -20.23 -9.19
CA VAL A 232 -12.66 -19.84 -10.57
C VAL A 232 -13.28 -20.83 -11.55
N VAL A 233 -13.05 -22.14 -11.37
CA VAL A 233 -13.65 -23.15 -12.26
C VAL A 233 -15.18 -23.11 -12.19
N ARG A 234 -15.75 -23.05 -10.97
CA ARG A 234 -17.21 -23.04 -10.77
C ARG A 234 -17.91 -21.84 -11.40
N HIS A 235 -17.27 -20.67 -11.41
CA HIS A 235 -17.88 -19.45 -11.93
C HIS A 235 -17.54 -19.17 -13.39
N THR A 236 -16.44 -19.71 -13.92
CA THR A 236 -15.98 -19.39 -15.28
C THR A 236 -16.11 -20.56 -16.26
N GLY A 237 -16.18 -21.80 -15.77
CA GLY A 237 -16.04 -23.03 -16.54
C GLY A 237 -14.62 -23.30 -17.05
N VAL A 238 -13.64 -22.44 -16.71
CA VAL A 238 -12.31 -22.47 -17.33
C VAL A 238 -11.30 -23.23 -16.46
N ILE A 239 -10.61 -24.17 -17.10
CA ILE A 239 -9.40 -24.81 -16.57
C ILE A 239 -8.19 -24.26 -17.36
N PRO A 240 -7.22 -23.60 -16.70
CA PRO A 240 -6.00 -23.09 -17.33
C PRO A 240 -5.19 -24.20 -17.98
N THR A 241 -4.64 -23.91 -19.15
CA THR A 241 -3.92 -24.90 -19.96
C THR A 241 -2.52 -25.19 -19.43
N GLN A 242 -1.73 -24.15 -19.09
CA GLN A 242 -0.42 -24.30 -18.43
C GLN A 242 0.04 -23.01 -17.73
N LEU A 243 0.05 -23.04 -16.40
CA LEU A 243 0.58 -21.92 -15.61
C LEU A 243 2.11 -21.97 -15.50
N LYS A 244 2.80 -21.09 -16.22
CA LYS A 244 4.25 -20.90 -16.12
C LYS A 244 4.58 -19.95 -14.97
N LYS A 245 5.33 -20.44 -13.97
CA LYS A 245 5.70 -19.66 -12.78
C LYS A 245 6.40 -18.32 -13.10
N SER A 246 7.24 -18.28 -14.14
CA SER A 246 7.93 -17.04 -14.56
C SER A 246 6.97 -16.00 -15.12
N SER A 247 6.03 -16.40 -15.98
CA SER A 247 5.00 -15.51 -16.52
C SER A 247 4.11 -14.94 -15.41
N LEU A 248 3.62 -15.80 -14.52
CA LEU A 248 2.83 -15.36 -13.35
C LEU A 248 3.61 -14.40 -12.45
N LYS A 249 4.91 -14.63 -12.26
CA LYS A 249 5.77 -13.73 -11.47
C LYS A 249 5.85 -12.34 -12.11
N HIS A 250 6.11 -12.26 -13.42
CA HIS A 250 6.18 -10.97 -14.11
C HIS A 250 4.85 -10.22 -14.10
N ALA A 251 3.74 -10.93 -14.34
CA ALA A 251 2.40 -10.34 -14.24
C ALA A 251 2.11 -9.85 -12.81
N ALA A 252 2.39 -10.65 -11.78
CA ALA A 252 2.21 -10.24 -10.38
C ALA A 252 3.11 -9.06 -9.98
N GLU A 253 4.33 -8.96 -10.50
CA GLU A 253 5.22 -7.82 -10.26
C GLU A 253 4.76 -6.56 -11.00
N ALA A 254 4.01 -6.69 -12.09
CA ALA A 254 3.45 -5.56 -12.83
C ALA A 254 2.10 -5.11 -12.29
N THR A 255 1.27 -6.00 -11.75
CA THR A 255 -0.13 -5.71 -11.41
C THR A 255 -0.41 -5.63 -9.93
N THR A 256 -1.14 -4.60 -9.51
CA THR A 256 -1.41 -4.31 -8.10
C THR A 256 -2.74 -4.83 -7.58
N ALA A 257 -2.79 -5.31 -6.34
CA ALA A 257 -3.90 -6.09 -5.78
C ALA A 257 -5.31 -5.48 -5.89
N THR A 258 -5.43 -4.16 -6.02
CA THR A 258 -6.64 -3.54 -6.58
C THR A 258 -6.31 -2.20 -7.25
N ALA A 259 -7.01 -1.94 -8.36
CA ALA A 259 -7.00 -0.64 -9.04
C ALA A 259 -7.99 0.37 -8.44
N ASN A 260 -8.90 -0.11 -7.60
CA ASN A 260 -9.87 0.71 -6.91
C ASN A 260 -9.17 1.66 -5.92
N ASP A 261 -9.80 2.79 -5.67
CA ASP A 261 -9.53 3.54 -4.44
C ASP A 261 -9.95 2.69 -3.22
N VAL A 262 -9.30 2.92 -2.07
CA VAL A 262 -9.67 2.26 -0.82
C VAL A 262 -9.94 3.28 0.27
N LEU A 263 -11.17 3.33 0.78
CA LEU A 263 -11.53 4.15 1.93
C LEU A 263 -11.43 3.32 3.21
N HIS A 264 -10.64 3.75 4.18
CA HIS A 264 -10.51 3.12 5.48
C HIS A 264 -11.04 4.03 6.58
N THR A 265 -12.04 3.57 7.34
CA THR A 265 -12.56 4.27 8.51
C THR A 265 -12.00 3.66 9.78
N ASP A 266 -11.57 4.44 10.76
CA ASP A 266 -11.09 3.97 12.06
C ASP A 266 -11.77 4.77 13.19
N ASN A 267 -12.72 4.13 13.88
CA ASN A 267 -13.47 4.79 14.94
C ASN A 267 -12.65 5.00 16.21
N GLN A 268 -11.57 4.22 16.42
CA GLN A 268 -10.71 4.36 17.60
C GLN A 268 -9.73 5.51 17.45
N GLN A 269 -9.26 5.77 16.22
CA GLN A 269 -8.37 6.89 15.92
C GLN A 269 -9.11 8.15 15.46
N HIS A 270 -10.43 8.09 15.25
CA HIS A 270 -11.24 9.19 14.71
C HIS A 270 -10.75 9.65 13.33
N LEU A 271 -10.37 8.71 12.46
CA LEU A 271 -9.85 9.00 11.12
C LEU A 271 -10.61 8.27 10.02
N ALA A 272 -10.77 8.94 8.89
CA ALA A 272 -11.11 8.34 7.62
C ALA A 272 -9.99 8.64 6.62
N THR A 273 -9.43 7.61 5.99
CA THR A 273 -8.33 7.76 5.03
C THR A 273 -8.68 7.11 3.71
N LEU A 274 -8.69 7.90 2.63
CA LEU A 274 -8.82 7.44 1.26
C LEU A 274 -7.41 7.21 0.67
N ILE A 275 -7.17 6.00 0.16
CA ILE A 275 -5.94 5.58 -0.50
C ILE A 275 -6.25 5.48 -1.99
N LYS A 276 -5.60 6.30 -2.81
CA LYS A 276 -5.84 6.30 -4.25
C LYS A 276 -5.38 5.00 -4.93
N GLY A 277 -6.18 4.57 -5.89
CA GLY A 277 -5.96 3.42 -6.75
C GLY A 277 -4.76 3.62 -7.70
N SER A 278 -4.18 2.51 -8.13
CA SER A 278 -3.17 2.44 -9.19
C SER A 278 -3.37 1.11 -9.90
N GLU A 279 -2.98 0.95 -11.16
CA GLU A 279 -3.03 -0.36 -11.83
C GLU A 279 -1.75 -1.18 -11.64
N ASN A 280 -0.67 -0.49 -11.27
CA ASN A 280 0.67 -1.02 -11.25
C ASN A 280 1.22 -1.12 -9.83
N THR A 281 2.09 -2.11 -9.60
CA THR A 281 2.76 -2.24 -8.30
C THR A 281 3.98 -1.34 -8.20
N ALA A 282 4.47 -1.11 -6.97
CA ALA A 282 5.80 -0.53 -6.72
C ALA A 282 6.99 -1.27 -7.35
N HIS A 283 6.79 -2.50 -7.83
CA HIS A 283 7.81 -3.26 -8.56
C HIS A 283 7.80 -2.99 -10.07
N HIS A 284 6.76 -2.35 -10.60
CA HIS A 284 6.66 -1.87 -11.97
C HIS A 284 7.41 -0.53 -12.10
N ARG A 285 8.74 -0.62 -12.21
CA ARG A 285 9.67 0.52 -12.30
C ARG A 285 10.25 0.58 -13.71
N ILE A 286 9.51 1.18 -14.63
CA ILE A 286 9.92 1.43 -16.01
C ILE A 286 10.35 2.88 -16.21
N ALA A 287 11.02 3.17 -17.33
CA ALA A 287 11.45 4.52 -17.66
C ALA A 287 10.26 5.36 -18.14
N GLY A 288 10.33 6.66 -17.94
CA GLY A 288 9.31 7.63 -18.35
C GLY A 288 8.25 7.90 -17.28
N LYS A 289 7.10 8.42 -17.71
CA LYS A 289 6.05 8.95 -16.83
C LYS A 289 5.28 7.90 -16.02
N GLU A 290 5.35 6.63 -16.41
CA GLU A 290 4.57 5.58 -15.75
C GLU A 290 5.30 5.02 -14.52
N PHE A 291 4.80 5.32 -13.33
CA PHE A 291 5.26 4.71 -12.08
C PHE A 291 4.18 4.70 -10.99
N ALA A 292 4.26 3.73 -10.08
CA ALA A 292 3.20 3.45 -9.12
C ALA A 292 3.22 4.38 -7.89
N HIS A 293 2.60 5.56 -7.98
CA HIS A 293 2.35 6.43 -6.83
C HIS A 293 0.89 6.37 -6.36
N ARG A 294 0.67 6.62 -5.06
CA ARG A 294 -0.66 6.58 -4.42
C ARG A 294 -0.77 7.73 -3.43
N GLN A 295 -1.83 8.52 -3.53
CA GLN A 295 -2.12 9.56 -2.54
C GLN A 295 -2.87 8.96 -1.35
N LEU A 296 -2.55 9.43 -0.15
CA LEU A 296 -3.27 9.19 1.10
C LEU A 296 -3.97 10.51 1.47
N ILE A 297 -5.29 10.48 1.55
CA ILE A 297 -6.13 11.63 1.90
C ILE A 297 -6.79 11.31 3.24
N THR A 298 -6.45 12.05 4.29
CA THR A 298 -6.94 11.79 5.65
C THR A 298 -7.82 12.92 6.14
N HIS A 299 -8.96 12.55 6.73
CA HIS A 299 -9.97 13.44 7.29
C HIS A 299 -10.44 12.91 8.65
N THR A 300 -11.08 13.77 9.42
CA THR A 300 -11.58 13.44 10.76
C THR A 300 -12.86 12.63 10.65
N LEU A 301 -12.97 11.54 11.40
CA LEU A 301 -14.18 10.73 11.55
C LEU A 301 -14.77 10.95 12.95
N THR A 302 -15.93 11.60 13.03
CA THR A 302 -16.60 11.84 14.31
C THR A 302 -17.29 10.58 14.83
N LYS A 303 -17.66 10.58 16.12
CA LYS A 303 -18.37 9.46 16.76
C LYS A 303 -19.71 9.14 16.11
N GLU A 304 -20.36 10.14 15.52
CA GLU A 304 -21.62 10.03 14.76
C GLU A 304 -21.40 9.52 13.32
N ALA A 305 -20.19 9.04 12.99
CA ALA A 305 -19.81 8.57 11.67
C ALA A 305 -19.90 9.64 10.56
N ASN A 306 -19.60 10.90 10.92
CA ASN A 306 -19.44 12.00 9.97
C ASN A 306 -17.97 12.24 9.64
N ILE A 307 -17.67 12.47 8.37
CA ILE A 307 -16.33 12.82 7.88
C ILE A 307 -16.24 14.33 7.73
N LYS A 308 -15.29 14.94 8.43
CA LYS A 308 -14.99 16.37 8.37
C LYS A 308 -13.60 16.61 7.80
N SER A 309 -13.46 17.66 6.99
CA SER A 309 -12.19 18.09 6.44
C SER A 309 -11.12 18.25 7.53
N HIS A 310 -9.91 17.82 7.23
CA HIS A 310 -8.77 18.02 8.13
C HIS A 310 -8.48 19.52 8.32
N SER A 311 -8.18 19.95 9.54
CA SER A 311 -7.89 21.36 9.86
C SER A 311 -6.61 21.89 9.17
N HIS A 312 -5.66 20.99 8.97
CA HIS A 312 -4.37 21.23 8.30
C HIS A 312 -4.21 20.24 7.14
N PRO A 313 -4.96 20.39 6.03
CA PRO A 313 -4.91 19.42 4.94
C PRO A 313 -3.52 19.41 4.30
N ARG A 314 -3.08 18.24 3.85
CA ARG A 314 -1.79 18.03 3.19
C ARG A 314 -1.92 17.07 2.02
N ILE A 315 -1.04 17.21 1.04
CA ILE A 315 -0.89 16.27 -0.07
C ILE A 315 0.14 15.22 0.34
N GLN A 316 -0.31 14.03 0.72
CA GLN A 316 0.58 12.94 1.10
C GLN A 316 0.59 11.86 0.02
N ILE A 317 1.74 11.62 -0.60
CA ILE A 317 1.92 10.67 -1.70
C ILE A 317 2.93 9.63 -1.28
N ARG A 318 2.62 8.36 -1.53
CA ARG A 318 3.58 7.26 -1.41
C ARG A 318 4.03 6.85 -2.80
N THR A 319 5.33 6.65 -2.98
CA THR A 319 5.93 6.16 -4.22
C THR A 319 7.02 5.12 -3.96
N PRO A 320 7.27 4.15 -4.86
CA PRO A 320 8.57 3.51 -4.93
C PRO A 320 9.66 4.55 -5.23
N SER A 321 10.93 4.14 -5.07
CA SER A 321 12.06 4.90 -5.60
C SER A 321 11.81 5.20 -7.09
N PRO A 322 11.89 6.49 -7.51
CA PRO A 322 11.57 6.90 -8.88
C PRO A 322 12.59 6.38 -9.90
N VAL A 323 13.80 6.03 -9.44
CA VAL A 323 14.86 5.47 -10.28
C VAL A 323 14.40 4.14 -10.90
N VAL A 324 14.72 3.83 -12.16
CA VAL A 324 14.46 2.48 -12.70
C VAL A 324 15.42 1.42 -12.12
N LYS A 325 15.13 0.13 -12.32
CA LYS A 325 15.93 -0.95 -11.71
C LYS A 325 17.28 -1.20 -12.41
N LYS A 326 17.31 -1.11 -13.74
CA LYS A 326 18.47 -1.41 -14.59
C LYS A 326 18.19 -0.94 -16.03
N GLY A 327 19.24 -0.88 -16.86
CA GLY A 327 19.11 -0.77 -18.31
C GLY A 327 19.27 0.64 -18.87
N LEU A 328 19.62 1.61 -18.03
CA LEU A 328 19.95 2.99 -18.42
C LEU A 328 21.42 3.31 -18.09
N LYS A 329 21.97 4.31 -18.78
CA LYS A 329 23.21 5.01 -18.41
C LYS A 329 22.96 6.01 -17.27
N GLU A 330 24.01 6.53 -16.63
CA GLU A 330 23.87 7.40 -15.45
C GLU A 330 23.00 8.64 -15.75
N GLU A 331 23.26 9.31 -16.87
CA GLU A 331 22.56 10.54 -17.28
C GLU A 331 21.08 10.27 -17.57
N GLU A 332 20.77 9.10 -18.14
CA GLU A 332 19.42 8.65 -18.43
C GLU A 332 18.63 8.34 -17.13
N TYR A 333 19.28 7.81 -16.08
CA TYR A 333 18.63 7.66 -14.78
C TYR A 333 18.27 9.00 -14.15
N ILE A 334 19.16 9.99 -14.27
CA ILE A 334 18.98 11.33 -13.71
C ILE A 334 17.80 12.03 -14.42
N ALA A 335 17.79 11.98 -15.76
CA ALA A 335 16.71 12.54 -16.57
C ALA A 335 15.35 11.86 -16.29
N ASP A 336 15.33 10.54 -16.16
CA ASP A 336 14.12 9.77 -15.82
C ASP A 336 13.55 10.14 -14.45
N VAL A 337 14.40 10.37 -13.45
CA VAL A 337 13.94 10.90 -12.15
C VAL A 337 13.28 12.27 -12.32
N ALA A 338 13.91 13.18 -13.07
CA ALA A 338 13.36 14.51 -13.29
C ALA A 338 12.00 14.48 -14.00
N GLU A 339 11.84 13.62 -15.01
CA GLU A 339 10.58 13.42 -15.71
C GLU A 339 9.47 12.90 -14.78
N LYS A 340 9.80 11.95 -13.90
CA LYS A 340 8.83 11.41 -12.91
C LYS A 340 8.41 12.43 -11.86
N LEU A 341 9.33 13.28 -11.42
CA LEU A 341 9.01 14.39 -10.52
C LEU A 341 8.06 15.38 -11.21
N ALA A 342 8.30 15.71 -12.47
CA ALA A 342 7.40 16.56 -13.26
C ALA A 342 6.01 15.93 -13.45
N GLN A 343 5.95 14.60 -13.66
CA GLN A 343 4.68 13.90 -13.74
C GLN A 343 3.88 13.98 -12.43
N ILE A 344 4.52 13.85 -11.26
CA ILE A 344 3.84 14.05 -9.97
C ILE A 344 3.31 15.47 -9.84
N THR A 345 4.12 16.48 -10.18
CA THR A 345 3.70 17.88 -10.11
C THR A 345 2.45 18.13 -10.94
N LEU A 346 2.41 17.57 -12.14
CA LEU A 346 1.27 17.66 -13.05
C LEU A 346 0.04 16.89 -12.54
N GLU A 347 0.20 15.63 -12.16
CA GLU A 347 -0.93 14.74 -11.81
C GLU A 347 -1.64 15.17 -10.53
N TYR A 348 -0.91 15.77 -9.59
CA TYR A 348 -1.47 16.27 -8.33
C TYR A 348 -1.76 17.77 -8.33
N SER A 349 -1.60 18.44 -9.48
CA SER A 349 -1.82 19.88 -9.65
C SER A 349 -1.12 20.68 -8.56
N LEU A 350 0.16 20.37 -8.29
CA LEU A 350 0.88 20.93 -7.15
C LEU A 350 1.10 22.44 -7.30
N LYS A 351 1.18 22.93 -8.54
CA LYS A 351 1.30 24.36 -8.84
C LYS A 351 0.11 25.17 -8.35
N GLU A 352 -1.09 24.62 -8.51
CA GLU A 352 -2.34 25.24 -8.10
C GLU A 352 -2.66 24.99 -6.63
N ASN A 353 -2.25 23.86 -6.07
CA ASN A 353 -2.66 23.42 -4.74
C ASN A 353 -1.70 23.84 -3.62
N LEU A 354 -0.44 24.16 -3.93
CA LEU A 354 0.55 24.61 -2.94
C LEU A 354 0.48 26.11 -2.69
N SER A 355 0.78 26.50 -1.45
CA SER A 355 0.72 27.88 -0.99
C SER A 355 1.86 28.73 -1.53
N ASP A 356 1.55 29.97 -1.89
CA ASP A 356 2.55 31.00 -2.16
C ASP A 356 3.10 31.54 -0.83
N HIS A 357 4.37 31.27 -0.53
CA HIS A 357 5.03 31.77 0.68
C HIS A 357 5.56 33.21 0.50
N SER A 358 6.52 33.37 -0.41
CA SER A 358 7.05 34.67 -0.82
C SER A 358 7.63 34.57 -2.23
N LYS A 359 7.89 35.69 -2.91
CA LYS A 359 8.56 35.65 -4.23
C LYS A 359 9.97 35.03 -4.16
N LYS A 360 10.59 35.01 -2.98
CA LYS A 360 11.94 34.49 -2.75
C LYS A 360 11.94 33.03 -2.31
N ILE A 361 10.84 32.51 -1.75
CA ILE A 361 10.68 31.09 -1.44
C ILE A 361 9.82 30.41 -2.52
N PRO A 362 10.36 29.46 -3.29
CA PRO A 362 9.57 28.73 -4.28
C PRO A 362 8.51 27.86 -3.58
N LYS A 363 7.39 27.60 -4.26
CA LYS A 363 6.53 26.47 -3.92
C LYS A 363 7.38 25.21 -3.94
N ALA A 364 7.16 24.29 -3.01
CA ALA A 364 7.89 23.04 -3.02
C ALA A 364 7.07 21.88 -2.44
N PHE A 365 7.37 20.69 -2.91
CA PHE A 365 7.05 19.45 -2.24
C PHE A 365 8.32 18.79 -1.71
N ILE A 366 8.18 18.03 -0.62
CA ILE A 366 9.30 17.34 0.00
C ILE A 366 9.33 15.88 -0.45
N TYR A 367 10.41 15.46 -1.11
CA TYR A 367 10.67 14.06 -1.39
C TYR A 367 11.41 13.42 -0.20
N ASN A 368 10.65 12.73 0.64
CA ASN A 368 11.11 12.04 1.82
C ASN A 368 11.73 10.69 1.47
N ARG A 369 13.06 10.64 1.38
CA ARG A 369 13.83 9.45 1.03
C ARG A 369 14.15 8.64 2.30
N TYR A 370 13.40 7.57 2.53
CA TYR A 370 13.52 6.75 3.75
C TYR A 370 14.64 5.68 3.75
N THR A 371 15.50 5.64 2.72
CA THR A 371 16.55 4.62 2.54
C THR A 371 17.95 5.15 2.86
N ALA A 372 18.93 4.25 3.00
CA ALA A 372 20.31 4.60 3.37
C ALA A 372 20.99 5.49 2.32
N ILE A 373 21.80 6.47 2.71
CA ILE A 373 22.56 7.35 1.80
C ILE A 373 23.71 6.57 1.15
N ASN A 374 24.56 5.96 1.98
CA ASN A 374 25.56 4.96 1.57
C ASN A 374 25.19 3.61 2.17
N ASP A 375 24.95 2.57 1.36
CA ASP A 375 24.58 1.25 1.87
C ASP A 375 25.80 0.53 2.47
N SER A 376 25.91 0.51 3.80
CA SER A 376 27.00 -0.17 4.52
C SER A 376 27.01 -1.69 4.35
N LEU A 377 25.93 -2.29 3.84
CA LEU A 377 25.88 -3.71 3.44
C LEU A 377 26.20 -3.90 1.95
N GLY A 378 26.71 -2.86 1.29
CA GLY A 378 27.12 -2.81 -0.10
C GLY A 378 25.95 -2.70 -1.10
N ASP A 379 26.19 -1.93 -2.16
CA ASP A 379 25.36 -1.84 -3.36
C ASP A 379 25.49 -3.12 -4.21
N SER A 380 25.10 -4.27 -3.65
CA SER A 380 25.20 -5.58 -4.29
C SER A 380 23.83 -6.18 -4.58
N ASN A 381 23.76 -7.11 -5.56
CA ASN A 381 22.55 -7.90 -5.88
C ASN A 381 21.29 -7.06 -6.19
N GLY A 382 21.44 -5.92 -6.86
CA GLY A 382 20.32 -5.04 -7.25
C GLY A 382 19.71 -4.25 -6.08
N ASN A 383 20.46 -4.05 -4.98
CA ASN A 383 20.13 -3.12 -3.92
C ASN A 383 21.02 -1.87 -3.99
N LEU A 384 20.86 -1.09 -5.06
CA LEU A 384 21.69 0.08 -5.38
C LEU A 384 21.16 1.33 -4.65
N GLN A 385 21.22 1.34 -3.32
CA GLN A 385 20.65 2.46 -2.54
C GLN A 385 21.54 3.70 -2.64
N THR A 386 22.86 3.53 -2.67
CA THR A 386 23.80 4.64 -2.87
C THR A 386 23.60 5.26 -4.24
N GLN A 387 23.64 4.46 -5.31
CA GLN A 387 23.40 4.97 -6.66
C GLN A 387 22.02 5.62 -6.79
N SER A 388 20.97 5.01 -6.21
CA SER A 388 19.65 5.62 -6.20
C SER A 388 19.61 6.95 -5.46
N ALA A 389 20.41 7.16 -4.40
CA ALA A 389 20.51 8.46 -3.73
C ALA A 389 21.08 9.52 -4.68
N ARG A 390 22.18 9.17 -5.36
CA ARG A 390 22.85 10.05 -6.34
C ARG A 390 21.90 10.48 -7.45
N HIS A 391 21.23 9.51 -8.09
CA HIS A 391 20.30 9.79 -9.18
C HIS A 391 19.10 10.64 -8.72
N ILE A 392 18.61 10.43 -7.49
CA ILE A 392 17.49 11.21 -6.95
C ILE A 392 17.91 12.66 -6.69
N LEU A 393 19.05 12.90 -6.07
CA LEU A 393 19.53 14.25 -5.76
C LEU A 393 19.84 15.03 -7.04
N LYS A 394 20.64 14.45 -7.94
CA LYS A 394 20.93 15.06 -9.25
C LYS A 394 19.65 15.30 -10.06
N GLY A 395 18.75 14.31 -10.13
CA GLY A 395 17.49 14.42 -10.86
C GLY A 395 16.55 15.49 -10.27
N ALA A 396 16.58 15.68 -8.95
CA ALA A 396 15.85 16.78 -8.31
C ALA A 396 16.43 18.14 -8.68
N HIS A 397 17.75 18.30 -8.78
CA HIS A 397 18.35 19.55 -9.27
C HIS A 397 17.97 19.83 -10.73
N ASP A 398 18.04 18.82 -11.60
CA ASP A 398 17.71 18.98 -13.01
C ASP A 398 16.22 19.32 -13.20
N TYR A 399 15.34 18.66 -12.43
CA TYR A 399 13.93 19.03 -12.33
C TYR A 399 13.74 20.48 -11.87
N ASN A 400 14.39 20.90 -10.79
CA ASN A 400 14.27 22.25 -10.25
C ASN A 400 14.81 23.33 -11.20
N ALA A 401 15.90 23.04 -11.90
CA ALA A 401 16.46 23.93 -12.93
C ALA A 401 15.53 24.07 -14.14
N ALA A 402 14.82 23.00 -14.52
CA ALA A 402 13.76 23.07 -15.53
C ALA A 402 12.57 23.92 -15.05
N GLN A 403 12.12 23.71 -13.81
CA GLN A 403 11.02 24.48 -13.21
C GLN A 403 11.33 25.98 -13.12
N MET A 404 12.59 26.38 -12.86
CA MET A 404 13.01 27.79 -12.84
C MET A 404 12.76 28.55 -14.15
N LYS A 405 12.62 27.83 -15.27
CA LYS A 405 12.30 28.40 -16.58
C LYS A 405 10.79 28.66 -16.74
N GLU A 406 9.98 28.16 -15.82
CA GLU A 406 8.53 28.38 -15.75
C GLU A 406 8.20 29.58 -14.86
N GLY A 407 7.13 30.32 -15.16
CA GLY A 407 6.77 31.55 -14.43
C GLY A 407 6.28 31.37 -12.98
N ASP A 408 5.99 30.14 -12.55
CA ASP A 408 5.57 29.80 -11.18
C ASP A 408 6.12 28.40 -10.85
N PRO A 409 7.38 28.33 -10.38
CA PRO A 409 8.12 27.08 -10.23
C PRO A 409 7.69 26.29 -8.99
N VAL A 410 7.55 24.97 -9.14
CA VAL A 410 7.34 24.05 -8.01
C VAL A 410 8.57 23.17 -7.83
N PHE A 411 9.32 23.37 -6.75
CA PHE A 411 10.55 22.63 -6.49
C PHE A 411 10.31 21.28 -5.79
N CYS A 412 11.21 20.34 -6.05
CA CYS A 412 11.41 19.12 -5.29
C CYS A 412 12.59 19.33 -4.32
N LEU A 413 12.32 19.34 -3.02
CA LEU A 413 13.37 19.35 -1.98
C LEU A 413 13.52 17.94 -1.41
N VAL A 414 14.76 17.42 -1.42
CA VAL A 414 15.02 16.03 -1.02
C VAL A 414 15.41 15.96 0.46
N GLN A 415 14.59 15.28 1.26
CA GLN A 415 14.87 14.97 2.65
C GLN A 415 15.46 13.56 2.78
N GLY A 416 16.76 13.48 3.05
CA GLY A 416 17.59 12.27 3.05
C GLY A 416 17.67 11.50 4.37
N ILE A 417 16.71 11.68 5.30
CA ILE A 417 16.76 11.05 6.62
C ILE A 417 16.37 9.57 6.51
N SER A 418 17.37 8.67 6.64
CA SER A 418 17.18 7.22 6.59
C SER A 418 16.55 6.67 7.87
N ILE A 419 15.49 5.87 7.74
CA ILE A 419 14.76 5.34 8.91
C ILE A 419 15.07 3.86 9.21
N ASN A 420 15.86 3.22 8.34
CA ASN A 420 16.19 1.80 8.47
C ASN A 420 17.29 1.55 9.53
N GLY A 421 17.98 2.60 10.00
CA GLY A 421 19.13 2.51 10.89
C GLY A 421 20.36 1.85 10.26
N PHE A 422 20.47 1.91 8.93
CA PHE A 422 21.62 1.47 8.14
C PHE A 422 22.16 2.62 7.31
N GLY A 423 23.43 2.49 6.95
CA GLY A 423 24.18 3.47 6.17
C GLY A 423 24.62 4.68 6.97
N ASP A 424 25.18 5.64 6.26
CA ASP A 424 25.81 6.79 6.89
C ASP A 424 24.81 7.76 7.53
N HIS A 425 25.32 8.48 8.52
CA HIS A 425 24.65 9.59 9.18
C HIS A 425 24.69 10.83 8.29
N LEU A 426 23.71 11.73 8.46
CA LEU A 426 23.83 13.08 7.90
C LEU A 426 24.91 13.87 8.67
N GLY A 427 25.52 14.83 8.00
CA GLY A 427 26.54 15.71 8.55
C GLY A 427 27.32 16.43 7.46
N TYR A 428 27.95 17.55 7.82
CA TYR A 428 28.86 18.30 6.94
C TYR A 428 30.30 17.75 6.95
N SER A 429 30.43 16.46 7.23
CA SER A 429 31.68 15.70 7.24
C SER A 429 31.43 14.36 6.58
N GLY A 430 32.30 13.94 5.67
CA GLY A 430 32.15 12.68 4.93
C GLY A 430 32.34 12.89 3.43
N ASP A 431 31.76 12.00 2.63
CA ASP A 431 31.77 12.13 1.18
C ASP A 431 30.79 13.20 0.67
N GLU A 432 30.91 13.52 -0.61
CA GLU A 432 30.12 14.54 -1.29
C GLU A 432 28.62 14.24 -1.25
N LEU A 433 28.23 12.96 -1.27
CA LEU A 433 26.84 12.55 -1.23
C LEU A 433 26.23 12.76 0.17
N ILE A 434 27.00 12.53 1.24
CA ILE A 434 26.57 12.82 2.62
C ILE A 434 26.38 14.33 2.80
N ILE A 435 27.34 15.13 2.35
CA ILE A 435 27.28 16.59 2.47
C ILE A 435 26.08 17.12 1.68
N GLU A 436 25.87 16.65 0.46
CA GLU A 436 24.71 17.04 -0.35
C GLU A 436 23.39 16.62 0.28
N SER A 437 23.29 15.37 0.74
CA SER A 437 22.09 14.87 1.41
C SER A 437 21.77 15.69 2.65
N THR A 438 22.79 16.17 3.36
CA THR A 438 22.65 17.02 4.55
C THR A 438 22.14 18.40 4.19
N LEU A 439 22.76 19.05 3.21
CA LEU A 439 22.35 20.36 2.74
C LEU A 439 20.90 20.35 2.24
N MET A 440 20.54 19.40 1.37
CA MET A 440 19.19 19.30 0.82
C MET A 440 18.14 18.94 1.89
N THR A 441 18.51 18.11 2.87
CA THR A 441 17.63 17.82 4.03
C THR A 441 17.37 19.07 4.85
N GLU A 442 18.41 19.84 5.16
CA GLU A 442 18.23 21.05 5.96
C GLU A 442 17.44 22.12 5.20
N MET A 443 17.64 22.25 3.88
CA MET A 443 16.79 23.09 3.05
C MET A 443 15.32 22.67 3.04
N ALA A 444 15.04 21.37 2.90
CA ALA A 444 13.68 20.84 2.99
C ALA A 444 13.02 21.21 4.34
N LEU A 445 13.74 21.02 5.44
CA LEU A 445 13.25 21.34 6.79
C LEU A 445 13.08 22.84 7.02
N LEU A 446 13.96 23.68 6.47
CA LEU A 446 13.81 25.14 6.51
C LEU A 446 12.58 25.60 5.72
N HIS A 447 12.31 25.00 4.56
CA HIS A 447 11.09 25.27 3.79
C HIS A 447 9.84 24.94 4.60
N THR A 448 9.79 23.72 5.15
CA THR A 448 8.69 23.25 5.99
C THR A 448 8.42 24.15 7.21
N LEU A 449 9.47 24.73 7.81
CA LEU A 449 9.38 25.61 8.99
C LEU A 449 9.29 27.10 8.65
N TYR A 450 9.24 27.46 7.37
CA TYR A 450 9.31 28.86 6.93
C TYR A 450 8.19 29.69 7.56
N GLU A 451 6.93 29.25 7.47
CA GLU A 451 5.80 30.04 7.98
C GLU A 451 5.80 30.20 9.50
N ALA A 452 6.36 29.23 10.22
CA ALA A 452 6.51 29.25 11.68
C ALA A 452 7.71 30.09 12.17
N SER A 453 8.53 30.61 11.26
CA SER A 453 9.75 31.37 11.58
C SER A 453 9.47 32.86 11.79
N SER A 454 10.29 33.53 12.61
CA SER A 454 10.19 35.00 12.79
C SER A 454 10.53 35.74 11.49
N PRO A 455 10.15 37.03 11.32
CA PRO A 455 10.49 37.80 10.12
C PRO A 455 11.99 37.79 9.78
N GLU A 456 12.86 37.95 10.77
CA GLU A 456 14.33 37.94 10.58
C GLU A 456 14.85 36.56 10.15
N GLN A 457 14.20 35.50 10.66
CA GLN A 457 14.50 34.13 10.27
C GLN A 457 14.00 33.83 8.86
N LYS A 458 12.81 34.31 8.50
CA LYS A 458 12.28 34.21 7.14
C LYS A 458 13.26 34.86 6.15
N GLU A 459 13.76 36.06 6.44
CA GLU A 459 14.78 36.70 5.59
C GLU A 459 16.07 35.88 5.48
N SER A 460 16.53 35.30 6.58
CA SER A 460 17.73 34.43 6.57
C SER A 460 17.49 33.15 5.76
N ILE A 461 16.30 32.55 5.85
CA ILE A 461 15.90 31.38 5.06
C ILE A 461 15.81 31.75 3.58
N GLU A 462 15.20 32.90 3.23
CA GLU A 462 15.13 33.39 1.85
C GLU A 462 16.53 33.48 1.21
N GLN A 463 17.54 33.94 1.94
CA GLN A 463 18.92 34.00 1.43
C GLN A 463 19.46 32.61 1.04
N VAL A 464 19.15 31.56 1.82
CA VAL A 464 19.53 30.18 1.49
C VAL A 464 18.93 29.75 0.16
N PHE A 465 17.65 30.05 -0.07
CA PHE A 465 16.96 29.69 -1.31
C PHE A 465 17.42 30.51 -2.52
N GLU A 466 17.77 31.78 -2.34
CA GLU A 466 18.36 32.60 -3.41
C GLU A 466 19.73 32.06 -3.86
N LYS A 467 20.55 31.53 -2.93
CA LYS A 467 21.80 30.82 -3.30
C LYS A 467 21.52 29.58 -4.12
N TYR A 468 20.50 28.80 -3.75
CA TYR A 468 20.11 27.63 -4.53
C TYR A 468 19.57 28.00 -5.91
N LYS A 469 18.71 29.01 -6.04
CA LYS A 469 18.25 29.51 -7.35
C LYS A 469 19.41 29.97 -8.23
N SER A 470 20.39 30.67 -7.64
CA SER A 470 21.59 31.11 -8.35
C SER A 470 22.39 29.92 -8.90
N PHE A 471 22.55 28.87 -8.11
CA PHE A 471 23.14 27.61 -8.56
C PHE A 471 22.34 26.97 -9.71
N LEU A 472 21.01 26.89 -9.59
CA LEU A 472 20.16 26.29 -10.62
C LEU A 472 20.18 27.05 -11.96
N GLN A 473 20.39 28.37 -11.94
CA GLN A 473 20.47 29.20 -13.15
C GLN A 473 21.72 28.92 -13.98
N THR A 474 22.83 28.60 -13.33
CA THR A 474 24.11 28.33 -14.00
C THR A 474 24.36 26.85 -14.20
N ARG A 475 23.54 25.97 -13.60
CA ARG A 475 23.72 24.52 -13.61
C ARG A 475 23.72 23.94 -15.02
N THR A 476 24.73 23.13 -15.30
CA THR A 476 24.75 22.19 -16.43
C THR A 476 24.49 20.75 -15.96
N ALA A 477 24.08 19.86 -16.87
CA ALA A 477 23.81 18.45 -16.54
C ALA A 477 25.09 17.69 -16.09
N GLU A 478 26.27 18.20 -16.46
CA GLU A 478 27.58 17.63 -16.10
C GLU A 478 28.09 18.14 -14.74
N GLU A 479 27.49 19.19 -14.18
CA GLU A 479 27.90 19.75 -12.89
C GLU A 479 27.54 18.84 -11.70
N GLY A 480 28.42 18.88 -10.70
CA GLY A 480 28.31 18.15 -9.44
C GLY A 480 27.14 18.59 -8.56
N TYR A 481 27.28 18.35 -7.26
CA TYR A 481 26.25 18.64 -6.27
C TYR A 481 26.19 20.12 -5.89
N PHE A 482 25.04 20.60 -5.40
CA PHE A 482 24.88 21.98 -4.93
C PHE A 482 25.90 22.31 -3.85
N SER A 483 26.10 21.40 -2.90
CA SER A 483 27.08 21.49 -1.82
C SER A 483 28.51 21.73 -2.28
N GLN A 484 28.89 21.41 -3.52
CA GLN A 484 30.24 21.65 -4.03
C GLN A 484 30.42 23.03 -4.65
N SER A 485 29.32 23.73 -4.96
CA SER A 485 29.36 25.08 -5.51
C SER A 485 29.70 26.13 -4.43
N THR A 486 30.19 27.29 -4.84
CA THR A 486 30.38 28.45 -3.93
C THR A 486 29.08 28.82 -3.24
N GLN A 487 27.97 28.84 -3.99
CA GLN A 487 26.63 29.14 -3.48
C GLN A 487 26.19 28.11 -2.45
N GLY A 488 26.52 26.83 -2.63
CA GLY A 488 26.22 25.76 -1.67
C GLY A 488 27.00 25.90 -0.37
N GLN A 489 28.29 26.24 -0.44
CA GLN A 489 29.11 26.49 0.75
C GLN A 489 28.62 27.71 1.55
N GLU A 490 28.19 28.76 0.85
CA GLU A 490 27.54 29.92 1.46
C GLU A 490 26.19 29.55 2.10
N ALA A 491 25.38 28.73 1.43
CA ALA A 491 24.12 28.22 1.96
C ALA A 491 24.32 27.39 3.24
N ILE A 492 25.30 26.47 3.25
CA ILE A 492 25.67 25.69 4.45
C ILE A 492 26.01 26.64 5.62
N SER A 493 26.82 27.66 5.36
CA SER A 493 27.22 28.65 6.38
C SER A 493 26.01 29.42 6.93
N ALA A 494 25.10 29.84 6.05
CA ALA A 494 23.86 30.52 6.43
C ALA A 494 22.93 29.62 7.27
N ILE A 495 22.73 28.37 6.87
CA ILE A 495 21.93 27.39 7.63
C ILE A 495 22.52 27.15 9.02
N GLN A 496 23.84 27.02 9.14
CA GLN A 496 24.50 26.88 10.43
C GLN A 496 24.29 28.12 11.33
N ALA A 497 24.27 29.32 10.75
CA ALA A 497 23.96 30.55 11.49
C ALA A 497 22.50 30.59 11.97
N ILE A 498 21.54 30.20 11.11
CA ILE A 498 20.11 30.09 11.46
C ILE A 498 19.94 29.13 12.65
N LYS A 499 20.53 27.94 12.58
CA LYS A 499 20.45 26.93 13.65
C LYS A 499 21.05 27.41 14.96
N LYS A 500 22.20 28.10 14.91
CA LYS A 500 22.80 28.76 16.10
C LYS A 500 21.87 29.83 16.67
N GLY A 501 21.13 30.56 15.84
CA GLY A 501 20.07 31.47 16.26
C GLY A 501 18.96 30.74 17.02
N TRP A 502 18.42 29.66 16.45
CA TRP A 502 17.36 28.85 17.06
C TRP A 502 17.76 28.19 18.39
N GLN A 503 19.05 27.84 18.56
CA GLN A 503 19.58 27.34 19.83
C GLN A 503 19.54 28.39 20.95
N LYS A 504 19.69 29.68 20.59
CA LYS A 504 19.70 30.80 21.55
C LYS A 504 18.32 31.35 21.87
N GLU A 505 17.30 31.00 21.07
CA GLU A 505 15.94 31.42 21.35
C GLU A 505 15.47 30.89 22.70
N LEU A 506 15.01 31.82 23.54
CA LEU A 506 14.30 31.50 24.76
C LEU A 506 13.07 30.65 24.44
N SER A 507 12.71 29.75 25.35
CA SER A 507 11.47 28.97 25.25
C SER A 507 10.29 29.94 25.16
N GLN A 508 9.77 30.12 23.96
CA GLN A 508 8.58 30.96 23.75
C GLN A 508 7.36 30.24 24.34
N GLN A 509 6.37 31.01 24.78
CA GLN A 509 5.05 30.47 25.01
C GLN A 509 4.48 30.04 23.65
N VAL A 510 4.61 28.76 23.34
CA VAL A 510 3.92 28.15 22.20
C VAL A 510 2.43 28.21 22.52
N ALA A 511 1.63 28.66 21.56
CA ALA A 511 0.16 28.59 21.66
C ALA A 511 -0.25 27.13 21.98
N PRO A 512 -1.38 26.89 22.66
CA PRO A 512 -1.83 25.55 23.05
C PRO A 512 -2.35 24.72 21.85
N ASP A 513 -1.62 24.72 20.75
CA ASP A 513 -1.93 24.05 19.49
C ASP A 513 -0.88 22.98 19.19
N LEU A 514 -1.34 21.74 18.94
CA LEU A 514 -0.47 20.59 18.70
C LEU A 514 0.37 20.78 17.43
N PHE A 515 -0.20 21.41 16.39
CA PHE A 515 0.51 21.64 15.13
C PHE A 515 1.66 22.64 15.33
N ALA A 516 1.43 23.76 16.02
CA ALA A 516 2.47 24.70 16.42
C ALA A 516 3.55 24.05 17.31
N SER A 517 3.15 23.20 18.27
CA SER A 517 4.10 22.43 19.10
C SER A 517 4.95 21.46 18.26
N ALA A 518 4.38 20.85 17.21
CA ALA A 518 5.13 20.01 16.27
C ALA A 518 6.17 20.82 15.48
N GLN A 519 5.80 22.01 14.98
CA GLN A 519 6.72 22.90 14.27
C GLN A 519 7.87 23.37 15.19
N SER A 520 7.55 23.81 16.41
CA SER A 520 8.56 24.24 17.38
C SER A 520 9.47 23.09 17.83
N GLY A 521 8.89 21.91 18.10
CA GLY A 521 9.65 20.71 18.44
C GLY A 521 10.62 20.32 17.32
N LEU A 522 10.13 20.27 16.06
CA LEU A 522 10.96 19.98 14.89
C LEU A 522 12.10 21.00 14.74
N LYS A 523 11.81 22.31 14.87
CA LYS A 523 12.81 23.40 14.88
C LYS A 523 13.90 23.15 15.92
N LYS A 524 13.55 22.75 17.14
CA LYS A 524 14.52 22.46 18.22
C LYS A 524 15.36 21.20 17.94
N LEU A 525 14.78 20.16 17.35
CA LEU A 525 15.52 18.96 16.94
C LEU A 525 16.58 19.30 15.89
N ILE A 526 16.22 20.10 14.88
CA ILE A 526 17.12 20.54 13.80
C ILE A 526 18.22 21.44 14.35
N ALA A 527 17.86 22.42 15.17
CA ALA A 527 18.81 23.36 15.77
C ALA A 527 19.93 22.62 16.52
N ASN A 528 19.66 21.44 17.07
CA ASN A 528 20.61 20.63 17.84
C ASN A 528 21.15 19.41 17.06
N ASN A 529 20.93 19.33 15.74
CA ASN A 529 21.43 18.26 14.86
C ASN A 529 20.91 16.85 15.19
N LEU A 530 19.76 16.70 15.84
CA LEU A 530 19.23 15.37 16.15
C LEU A 530 18.84 14.60 14.87
N HIS A 531 18.60 15.30 13.75
CA HIS A 531 18.38 14.70 12.43
C HIS A 531 19.62 14.03 11.82
N PHE A 532 20.81 14.27 12.38
CA PHE A 532 22.02 13.57 11.96
C PHE A 532 22.04 12.11 12.42
N SER A 533 21.32 11.77 13.49
CA SER A 533 21.33 10.42 14.06
C SER A 533 20.19 9.53 13.54
N HIS A 534 20.47 8.23 13.39
CA HIS A 534 19.46 7.21 13.08
C HIS A 534 18.46 6.99 14.23
N GLU A 535 18.83 7.38 15.44
CA GLU A 535 18.02 7.20 16.66
C GLU A 535 16.73 8.02 16.62
N HIS A 536 16.82 9.27 16.16
CA HIS A 536 15.68 10.18 16.07
C HIS A 536 15.06 10.25 14.67
N ALA A 537 15.60 9.50 13.69
CA ALA A 537 15.20 9.57 12.29
C ALA A 537 13.69 9.39 12.08
N LYS A 538 13.06 8.40 12.73
CA LYS A 538 11.61 8.18 12.62
C LYS A 538 10.79 9.30 13.25
N LEU A 539 11.23 9.83 14.40
CA LEU A 539 10.56 10.95 15.07
C LEU A 539 10.57 12.17 14.16
N ILE A 540 11.74 12.54 13.64
CA ILE A 540 11.92 13.74 12.82
C ILE A 540 11.17 13.61 11.50
N GLN A 541 11.25 12.45 10.83
CA GLN A 541 10.45 12.19 9.62
C GLN A 541 8.95 12.26 9.90
N SER A 542 8.48 11.74 11.04
CA SER A 542 7.04 11.78 11.38
C SER A 542 6.57 13.20 11.65
N LEU A 543 7.36 14.02 12.38
CA LEU A 543 7.04 15.43 12.61
C LEU A 543 7.09 16.23 11.31
N SER A 544 8.12 16.04 10.49
CA SER A 544 8.26 16.70 9.19
C SER A 544 7.06 16.43 8.28
N VAL A 545 6.72 15.15 8.04
CA VAL A 545 5.57 14.78 7.21
C VAL A 545 4.25 15.30 7.77
N PHE A 546 4.12 15.38 9.10
CA PHE A 546 2.93 15.92 9.75
C PHE A 546 2.74 17.43 9.49
N VAL A 547 3.83 18.20 9.43
CA VAL A 547 3.78 19.66 9.22
C VAL A 547 3.93 20.10 7.76
N GLU A 548 4.37 19.22 6.86
CA GLU A 548 4.53 19.48 5.43
C GLU A 548 3.19 19.71 4.71
N GLU A 549 3.15 20.67 3.77
CA GLU A 549 1.99 20.89 2.89
C GLU A 549 1.88 19.81 1.79
N ALA A 550 3.01 19.40 1.21
CA ALA A 550 3.09 18.26 0.30
C ALA A 550 4.31 17.38 0.58
N SER A 551 4.03 16.10 0.81
CA SER A 551 4.98 15.09 1.23
C SER A 551 4.94 13.87 0.31
N ILE A 552 6.08 13.53 -0.28
CA ILE A 552 6.24 12.34 -1.11
C ILE A 552 7.16 11.35 -0.41
N GLY A 553 6.59 10.30 0.18
CA GLY A 553 7.33 9.23 0.85
C GLY A 553 7.87 8.19 -0.13
N GLY A 554 9.20 8.12 -0.27
CA GLY A 554 9.90 7.24 -1.21
C GLY A 554 10.76 6.18 -0.54
N CYS A 555 10.61 4.91 -0.95
CA CYS A 555 11.59 3.86 -0.63
C CYS A 555 11.68 2.77 -1.73
N LYS A 556 12.65 1.84 -1.66
CA LYS A 556 12.92 0.85 -2.73
C LYS A 556 11.66 0.12 -3.26
N SER A 557 10.84 -0.39 -2.35
CA SER A 557 9.57 -1.08 -2.61
C SER A 557 8.34 -0.23 -2.22
N GLY A 558 8.55 1.04 -1.82
CA GLY A 558 7.53 2.00 -1.43
C GLY A 558 6.71 1.70 -0.16
N ASN A 559 6.51 0.44 0.23
CA ASN A 559 5.50 0.08 1.25
C ASN A 559 5.99 0.22 2.69
N GLU A 560 7.07 -0.47 3.02
CA GLU A 560 7.33 -0.82 4.43
C GLU A 560 7.75 0.40 5.26
N ARG A 561 8.59 1.26 4.68
CA ARG A 561 9.13 2.43 5.36
C ARG A 561 8.16 3.59 5.38
N ALA A 562 7.40 3.77 4.30
CA ALA A 562 6.32 4.76 4.27
C ALA A 562 5.23 4.39 5.27
N GLN A 563 4.89 3.11 5.43
CA GLN A 563 3.94 2.65 6.45
C GLN A 563 4.39 3.03 7.87
N ALA A 564 5.68 2.87 8.19
CA ALA A 564 6.22 3.20 9.51
C ALA A 564 6.05 4.68 9.87
N ILE A 565 6.31 5.58 8.92
CA ILE A 565 6.19 7.02 9.12
C ILE A 565 4.73 7.45 9.06
N ASN A 566 3.99 7.07 8.01
CA ASN A 566 2.59 7.45 7.84
C ASN A 566 1.70 6.93 8.97
N GLY A 567 2.03 5.80 9.58
CA GLY A 567 1.33 5.30 10.77
C GLY A 567 1.55 6.15 12.03
N ARG A 568 2.73 6.75 12.19
CA ARG A 568 3.02 7.71 13.28
C ARG A 568 2.41 9.07 12.99
N VAL A 569 2.40 9.51 11.73
CA VAL A 569 1.69 10.71 11.29
C VAL A 569 0.19 10.58 11.54
N ALA A 570 -0.43 9.44 11.24
CA ALA A 570 -1.84 9.19 11.54
C ALA A 570 -2.14 9.28 13.04
N ILE A 571 -1.21 8.87 13.92
CA ILE A 571 -1.38 9.05 15.36
C ILE A 571 -1.36 10.54 15.74
N LEU A 572 -0.46 11.34 15.14
CA LEU A 572 -0.45 12.78 15.34
C LEU A 572 -1.74 13.45 14.83
N ASP A 573 -2.24 13.02 13.66
CA ASP A 573 -3.53 13.49 13.13
C ASP A 573 -4.69 13.14 14.08
N ALA A 574 -4.70 11.92 14.63
CA ALA A 574 -5.71 11.50 15.59
C ALA A 574 -5.70 12.39 16.84
N VAL A 575 -4.51 12.69 17.39
CA VAL A 575 -4.37 13.59 18.56
C VAL A 575 -4.78 15.02 18.21
N LEU A 576 -4.45 15.52 17.02
CA LEU A 576 -4.79 16.88 16.58
C LEU A 576 -6.30 17.09 16.48
N ASN A 577 -7.03 16.09 15.98
CA ASN A 577 -8.44 16.22 15.62
C ASN A 577 -9.41 15.70 16.69
N THR A 578 -8.89 15.10 17.77
CA THR A 578 -9.71 14.60 18.87
C THR A 578 -9.78 15.66 19.98
N PRO A 579 -10.98 16.04 20.46
CA PRO A 579 -11.11 16.96 21.59
C PRO A 579 -10.38 16.44 22.84
N GLU A 580 -9.87 17.35 23.67
CA GLU A 580 -9.02 17.02 24.82
C GLU A 580 -9.67 15.99 25.76
N GLU A 581 -10.97 16.18 26.03
CA GLU A 581 -11.78 15.32 26.87
C GLU A 581 -11.95 13.90 26.32
N GLU A 582 -11.77 13.71 25.01
CA GLU A 582 -11.91 12.44 24.30
C GLU A 582 -10.56 11.76 24.01
N LEU A 583 -9.43 12.45 24.22
CA LEU A 583 -8.11 11.89 23.99
C LEU A 583 -7.87 10.63 24.83
N SER A 584 -7.36 9.58 24.18
CA SER A 584 -6.84 8.39 24.82
C SER A 584 -5.66 8.72 25.75
N SER A 585 -5.33 7.80 26.67
CA SER A 585 -4.16 7.99 27.54
C SER A 585 -2.87 8.17 26.74
N GLU A 586 -2.70 7.42 25.66
CA GLU A 586 -1.56 7.58 24.75
C GLU A 586 -1.57 8.94 24.07
N GLY A 587 -2.75 9.41 23.61
CA GLY A 587 -2.88 10.72 22.97
C GLY A 587 -2.50 11.88 23.87
N ARG A 588 -2.91 11.84 25.15
CA ARG A 588 -2.53 12.85 26.15
C ARG A 588 -1.03 12.87 26.40
N ILE A 589 -0.40 11.69 26.57
CA ILE A 589 1.05 11.59 26.75
C ILE A 589 1.80 12.15 25.53
N ILE A 590 1.33 11.89 24.32
CA ILE A 590 1.94 12.45 23.10
C ILE A 590 1.84 13.98 23.11
N LYS A 591 0.68 14.53 23.43
CA LYS A 591 0.48 15.98 23.52
C LYS A 591 1.42 16.61 24.56
N GLU A 592 1.46 16.05 25.77
CA GLU A 592 2.31 16.53 26.87
C GLU A 592 3.82 16.46 26.54
N THR A 593 4.27 15.34 25.97
CA THR A 593 5.69 15.16 25.59
C THR A 593 6.08 16.03 24.40
N LEU A 594 5.17 16.27 23.46
CA LEU A 594 5.40 17.20 22.35
C LEU A 594 5.51 18.64 22.84
N ASP A 595 4.61 19.07 23.73
CA ASP A 595 4.70 20.40 24.36
C ASP A 595 5.99 20.56 25.17
N THR A 596 6.43 19.49 25.85
CA THR A 596 7.71 19.46 26.58
C THR A 596 8.88 19.64 25.61
N LEU A 597 8.87 18.93 24.48
CA LEU A 597 9.87 19.06 23.43
C LEU A 597 9.91 20.48 22.86
N ALA A 598 8.74 21.06 22.57
CA ALA A 598 8.60 22.40 22.02
C ALA A 598 9.16 23.50 22.94
N LYS A 599 9.18 23.26 24.27
CA LYS A 599 9.67 24.18 25.30
C LYS A 599 11.09 23.86 25.79
N ALA A 600 11.67 22.74 25.37
CA ALA A 600 12.96 22.27 25.85
C ALA A 600 14.12 23.22 25.45
N ASN A 601 15.05 23.42 26.37
CA ASN A 601 16.33 24.08 26.06
C ASN A 601 17.37 23.07 25.52
N THR A 602 18.52 23.57 25.07
CA THR A 602 19.58 22.76 24.45
C THR A 602 20.12 21.63 25.33
N LYS A 603 20.05 21.74 26.66
CA LYS A 603 20.49 20.67 27.59
C LYS A 603 19.46 19.58 27.77
N GLN A 604 18.19 19.88 27.54
CA GLN A 604 17.05 18.98 27.76
C GLN A 604 16.55 18.32 26.48
N ILE A 605 16.96 18.84 25.31
CA ILE A 605 16.40 18.47 24.01
C ILE A 605 16.48 16.97 23.71
N GLY A 606 17.61 16.31 24.01
CA GLY A 606 17.78 14.87 23.79
C GLY A 606 16.78 14.04 24.59
N LYS A 607 16.67 14.32 25.89
CA LYS A 607 15.72 13.64 26.78
C LYS A 607 14.27 13.86 26.33
N ALA A 608 13.90 15.09 25.99
CA ALA A 608 12.54 15.38 25.53
C ALA A 608 12.22 14.70 24.19
N ALA A 609 13.20 14.57 23.30
CA ALA A 609 13.06 13.83 22.05
C ALA A 609 12.85 12.34 22.30
N ASP A 610 13.60 11.73 23.23
CA ASP A 610 13.45 10.33 23.62
C ASP A 610 12.08 10.05 24.24
N GLU A 611 11.57 10.95 25.07
CA GLU A 611 10.25 10.84 25.69
C GLU A 611 9.13 10.85 24.65
N LEU A 612 9.15 11.83 23.72
CA LEU A 612 8.17 11.89 22.63
C LEU A 612 8.29 10.69 21.68
N LYS A 613 9.51 10.29 21.32
CA LYS A 613 9.77 9.10 20.50
C LYS A 613 9.15 7.86 21.15
N SER A 614 9.40 7.66 22.45
CA SER A 614 8.85 6.54 23.21
C SER A 614 7.32 6.57 23.26
N ALA A 615 6.72 7.74 23.45
CA ALA A 615 5.26 7.93 23.44
C ALA A 615 4.66 7.54 22.07
N LEU A 616 5.23 8.04 20.98
CA LEU A 616 4.79 7.72 19.62
C LEU A 616 4.99 6.23 19.27
N ASP A 617 6.13 5.64 19.62
CA ASP A 617 6.39 4.22 19.38
C ASP A 617 5.45 3.31 20.18
N THR A 618 5.12 3.71 21.41
CA THR A 618 4.15 3.00 22.27
C THR A 618 2.75 3.07 21.68
N ALA A 619 2.29 4.26 21.27
CA ALA A 619 1.01 4.42 20.59
C ALA A 619 0.98 3.62 19.27
N TYR A 620 2.06 3.70 18.47
CA TYR A 620 2.17 2.96 17.22
C TYR A 620 2.06 1.45 17.45
N ASN A 621 2.77 0.90 18.43
CA ASN A 621 2.66 -0.52 18.79
C ASN A 621 1.24 -0.91 19.26
N LYS A 622 0.52 -0.05 19.97
CA LYS A 622 -0.81 -0.36 20.54
C LYS A 622 -1.95 -0.23 19.53
N MET A 623 -1.90 0.79 18.66
CA MET A 623 -3.04 1.15 17.81
C MET A 623 -2.69 1.49 16.35
N GLY A 624 -1.42 1.57 15.95
CA GLY A 624 -1.03 2.08 14.63
C GLY A 624 -0.49 1.06 13.62
N LEU A 625 -0.24 -0.20 14.02
CA LEU A 625 0.48 -1.16 13.16
C LEU A 625 -0.33 -1.66 11.95
N GLN A 626 -1.65 -1.66 12.05
CA GLN A 626 -2.60 -2.30 11.13
C GLN A 626 -3.75 -1.35 10.76
N THR A 627 -3.46 -0.06 10.58
CA THR A 627 -4.40 1.00 10.16
C THR A 627 -4.24 1.34 8.67
N ALA A 628 -4.84 2.42 8.17
CA ALA A 628 -4.81 2.81 6.75
C ALA A 628 -3.41 2.74 6.09
N ALA A 629 -2.36 3.15 6.80
CA ALA A 629 -1.00 3.12 6.26
C ALA A 629 -0.51 1.69 5.91
N SER A 630 -0.99 0.66 6.61
CA SER A 630 -0.65 -0.74 6.32
C SER A 630 -1.36 -1.30 5.10
N ILE A 631 -2.57 -0.78 4.80
CA ILE A 631 -3.39 -1.19 3.67
C ILE A 631 -2.69 -0.89 2.34
N VAL A 632 -1.85 0.15 2.28
CA VAL A 632 -1.05 0.47 1.08
C VAL A 632 -0.28 -0.75 0.59
N SER A 633 0.32 -1.53 1.48
CA SER A 633 1.01 -2.77 1.09
C SER A 633 0.05 -3.84 0.57
N LEU A 634 -1.13 -3.95 1.17
CA LEU A 634 -2.13 -4.94 0.77
C LEU A 634 -2.61 -4.65 -0.65
N VAL A 635 -3.00 -3.40 -0.92
CA VAL A 635 -3.47 -2.97 -2.25
C VAL A 635 -2.34 -2.99 -3.26
N ASP A 636 -1.09 -2.72 -2.87
CA ASP A 636 0.06 -2.67 -3.77
C ASP A 636 0.50 -4.06 -4.23
N GLN A 637 0.78 -4.98 -3.29
CA GLN A 637 1.45 -6.27 -3.56
C GLN A 637 0.68 -7.50 -3.07
N GLY A 638 -0.58 -7.32 -2.65
CA GLY A 638 -1.47 -8.41 -2.21
C GLY A 638 -1.11 -9.01 -0.86
N ALA A 639 -0.26 -8.34 -0.06
CA ALA A 639 0.20 -8.87 1.22
C ALA A 639 0.72 -7.76 2.13
N ALA A 640 0.80 -8.04 3.42
CA ALA A 640 1.42 -7.15 4.40
C ALA A 640 2.88 -6.85 4.04
N ALA A 641 3.37 -5.74 4.59
CA ALA A 641 4.80 -5.42 4.63
C ALA A 641 5.59 -6.60 5.23
N LYS A 642 6.89 -6.67 4.92
CA LYS A 642 7.81 -7.68 5.49
C LYS A 642 8.71 -7.06 6.56
N VAL A 643 8.31 -5.92 7.13
CA VAL A 643 9.14 -5.20 8.08
C VAL A 643 9.05 -5.86 9.44
N GLU A 644 10.20 -5.97 10.08
CA GLU A 644 10.34 -6.62 11.37
C GLU A 644 10.94 -5.64 12.37
N ALA A 645 10.52 -5.77 13.64
CA ALA A 645 11.15 -5.07 14.74
C ALA A 645 12.60 -5.56 14.90
N LYS A 646 13.53 -4.65 15.21
CA LYS A 646 14.94 -5.01 15.40
C LYS A 646 15.10 -6.02 16.53
N PRO A 647 15.89 -7.08 16.33
CA PRO A 647 16.19 -7.98 17.44
C PRO A 647 16.99 -7.20 18.50
N GLY A 648 16.79 -7.52 19.78
CA GLY A 648 17.43 -6.80 20.89
C GLY A 648 18.97 -6.95 20.96
N HIS A 649 19.59 -7.67 20.04
CA HIS A 649 21.03 -7.85 19.93
C HIS A 649 21.63 -6.99 18.80
N PRO A 650 22.86 -6.48 18.96
CA PRO A 650 23.45 -5.52 18.01
C PRO A 650 23.77 -6.10 16.62
N PHE A 651 23.87 -7.42 16.49
CA PHE A 651 24.28 -8.07 15.24
C PHE A 651 23.08 -8.65 14.49
N TYR A 652 22.63 -7.99 13.42
CA TYR A 652 21.64 -8.53 12.48
C TYR A 652 21.95 -8.07 11.06
N LEU A 653 21.82 -8.99 10.09
CA LEU A 653 22.22 -8.76 8.68
C LEU A 653 21.01 -8.57 7.74
N SER A 654 19.79 -8.45 8.28
CA SER A 654 18.58 -8.30 7.48
C SER A 654 18.12 -6.86 7.40
N ARG A 655 18.03 -6.32 6.18
CA ARG A 655 17.45 -5.00 5.87
C ARG A 655 15.93 -4.91 6.11
N ASN A 656 15.29 -6.02 6.48
CA ASN A 656 13.89 -6.04 6.90
C ASN A 656 13.73 -5.60 8.36
N TYR A 657 14.79 -5.62 9.18
CA TYR A 657 14.80 -5.06 10.54
C TYR A 657 14.91 -3.53 10.49
N ALA A 658 13.85 -2.88 10.03
CA ALA A 658 13.81 -1.43 9.82
C ALA A 658 12.93 -0.71 10.86
N GLU A 659 12.22 -1.44 11.71
CA GLU A 659 11.43 -0.88 12.81
C GLU A 659 12.21 -0.78 14.12
N GLU A 660 11.60 -0.23 15.16
CA GLU A 660 12.20 -0.18 16.50
C GLU A 660 12.43 -1.57 17.11
N LYS A 661 13.11 -1.62 18.25
CA LYS A 661 13.43 -2.87 18.94
C LYS A 661 12.17 -3.68 19.25
N ALA A 662 12.25 -5.00 19.18
CA ALA A 662 11.13 -5.90 19.48
C ALA A 662 10.57 -5.73 20.91
N SER A 663 11.37 -5.23 21.86
CA SER A 663 10.92 -4.88 23.21
C SER A 663 10.01 -3.65 23.26
N VAL A 664 10.08 -2.78 22.24
CA VAL A 664 9.24 -1.57 22.09
C VAL A 664 8.04 -1.86 21.21
N LEU A 665 8.22 -2.68 20.16
CA LEU A 665 7.16 -3.06 19.20
C LEU A 665 6.80 -4.56 19.26
N PRO A 666 6.44 -5.14 20.41
CA PRO A 666 6.17 -6.56 20.53
C PRO A 666 4.96 -7.03 19.69
N ASN A 667 4.02 -6.13 19.37
CA ASN A 667 2.83 -6.48 18.59
C ASN A 667 3.15 -6.65 17.09
N LEU A 668 4.29 -6.17 16.60
CA LEU A 668 4.69 -6.29 15.20
C LEU A 668 5.17 -7.71 14.87
N GLN A 669 4.29 -8.51 14.25
CA GLN A 669 4.59 -9.89 13.85
C GLN A 669 4.32 -10.11 12.35
N GLN A 670 5.37 -10.14 11.53
CA GLN A 670 5.26 -10.21 10.06
C GLN A 670 6.22 -11.21 9.39
N THR A 671 6.79 -12.15 10.15
CA THR A 671 7.82 -13.07 9.65
C THR A 671 7.32 -14.02 8.55
N LYS A 672 6.01 -14.16 8.37
CA LYS A 672 5.39 -15.02 7.34
C LYS A 672 4.71 -14.24 6.21
N ALA A 673 4.68 -12.92 6.24
CA ALA A 673 4.06 -12.08 5.20
C ALA A 673 4.63 -12.36 3.79
N GLY A 674 5.94 -12.66 3.70
CA GLY A 674 6.60 -12.99 2.43
C GLY A 674 6.05 -14.22 1.70
N SER A 675 5.25 -15.07 2.38
CA SER A 675 4.58 -16.22 1.74
C SER A 675 3.39 -15.84 0.86
N MET A 676 2.88 -14.62 1.00
CA MET A 676 1.75 -14.09 0.22
C MET A 676 2.20 -13.06 -0.83
N GLN A 677 3.32 -12.38 -0.64
CA GLN A 677 3.79 -11.31 -1.55
C GLN A 677 3.88 -11.71 -3.03
N ALA A 678 3.43 -10.80 -3.90
CA ALA A 678 3.40 -10.91 -5.37
C ALA A 678 4.70 -11.46 -6.00
N HIS A 679 5.84 -10.93 -5.60
CA HIS A 679 7.16 -11.25 -6.17
C HIS A 679 7.83 -12.50 -5.54
N LYS A 680 7.15 -13.19 -4.61
CA LYS A 680 7.70 -14.33 -3.87
C LYS A 680 6.77 -15.56 -3.89
N GLY A 681 5.87 -15.63 -2.92
CA GLY A 681 5.10 -16.83 -2.64
C GLY A 681 3.95 -17.03 -3.61
N LEU A 682 3.32 -15.94 -4.05
CA LEU A 682 2.10 -15.97 -4.86
C LEU A 682 2.21 -16.86 -6.11
N PRO A 683 3.18 -16.69 -7.04
CA PRO A 683 3.24 -17.52 -8.26
C PRO A 683 3.41 -19.01 -7.95
N SER A 684 4.10 -19.34 -6.85
CA SER A 684 4.29 -20.73 -6.43
C SER A 684 3.00 -21.33 -5.89
N GLN A 685 2.22 -20.56 -5.12
CA GLN A 685 0.94 -21.00 -4.55
C GLN A 685 -0.12 -21.20 -5.63
N MET A 686 -0.19 -20.29 -6.61
CA MET A 686 -1.06 -20.42 -7.78
C MET A 686 -0.74 -21.73 -8.51
N VAL A 687 0.50 -21.94 -8.96
CA VAL A 687 0.90 -23.17 -9.67
C VAL A 687 0.66 -24.42 -8.82
N SER A 688 0.89 -24.35 -7.51
CA SER A 688 0.73 -25.50 -6.62
C SER A 688 -0.73 -25.90 -6.45
N ALA A 689 -1.67 -24.95 -6.37
CA ALA A 689 -3.10 -25.26 -6.27
C ALA A 689 -3.61 -26.07 -7.47
N TRP A 690 -3.20 -25.71 -8.69
CA TRP A 690 -3.55 -26.47 -9.90
C TRP A 690 -2.83 -27.80 -10.05
N LYS A 691 -1.79 -28.06 -9.25
CA LYS A 691 -1.03 -29.33 -9.23
C LYS A 691 -1.34 -30.20 -8.00
N GLY A 692 -2.25 -29.79 -7.13
CA GLY A 692 -2.58 -30.52 -5.90
C GLY A 692 -1.52 -30.40 -4.80
N HIS A 693 -0.82 -29.26 -4.72
CA HIS A 693 0.24 -28.97 -3.75
C HIS A 693 1.31 -30.06 -3.65
N PRO A 694 2.13 -30.25 -4.71
CA PRO A 694 3.13 -31.30 -4.73
C PRO A 694 4.09 -31.14 -3.56
N VAL A 695 4.25 -32.20 -2.77
CA VAL A 695 5.08 -32.15 -1.56
C VAL A 695 6.54 -32.32 -1.97
N SER A 696 7.41 -31.43 -1.50
CA SER A 696 8.84 -31.48 -1.81
C SER A 696 9.54 -32.65 -1.09
N TRP A 697 10.61 -33.15 -1.72
CA TRP A 697 11.48 -34.20 -1.16
C TRP A 697 11.98 -33.84 0.25
N TRP A 698 12.48 -32.61 0.42
CA TRP A 698 12.95 -32.08 1.70
C TRP A 698 11.86 -31.96 2.78
N SER A 699 10.64 -31.59 2.41
CA SER A 699 9.53 -31.48 3.36
C SER A 699 9.12 -32.84 3.93
N ARG A 700 9.34 -33.93 3.18
CA ARG A 700 9.01 -35.29 3.61
C ARG A 700 10.10 -35.93 4.47
N MET A 701 11.36 -35.56 4.26
CA MET A 701 12.45 -36.00 5.15
C MET A 701 12.32 -35.40 6.55
N LYS A 702 11.80 -34.17 6.69
CA LYS A 702 11.56 -33.54 8.01
C LYS A 702 10.33 -34.05 8.76
N SER A 703 9.41 -34.74 8.09
CA SER A 703 8.11 -35.13 8.66
C SER A 703 8.04 -36.58 9.15
N ASN A 704 9.14 -37.33 9.14
CA ASN A 704 9.19 -38.73 9.56
C ASN A 704 10.33 -38.94 10.57
N PRO A 705 10.12 -39.60 11.73
CA PRO A 705 11.18 -39.83 12.73
C PRO A 705 12.45 -40.51 12.17
N LEU A 706 12.32 -41.37 11.15
CA LEU A 706 13.46 -41.97 10.41
C LEU A 706 14.23 -40.97 9.50
N GLY A 707 13.59 -39.89 9.05
CA GLY A 707 14.19 -38.89 8.17
C GLY A 707 15.06 -37.85 8.88
N VAL A 708 14.87 -37.68 10.20
CA VAL A 708 15.78 -36.88 11.05
C VAL A 708 17.11 -37.61 11.26
N VAL A 709 17.09 -38.94 11.37
CA VAL A 709 18.29 -39.79 11.44
C VAL A 709 18.93 -39.95 10.05
N GLY A 710 18.13 -40.08 8.99
CA GLY A 710 18.61 -40.15 7.60
C GLY A 710 19.20 -38.85 7.04
N ALA A 711 18.79 -37.67 7.52
CA ALA A 711 19.39 -36.40 7.12
C ALA A 711 20.84 -36.23 7.61
N ILE A 712 21.23 -36.98 8.64
CA ILE A 712 22.61 -37.01 9.19
C ILE A 712 23.46 -38.11 8.51
N ILE A 713 22.83 -39.12 7.88
CA ILE A 713 23.49 -40.28 7.25
C ILE A 713 23.41 -40.23 5.69
N GLY A 714 22.70 -39.24 5.14
CA GLY A 714 22.27 -39.17 3.74
C GLY A 714 23.35 -38.94 2.68
N THR A 715 24.62 -38.87 3.03
CA THR A 715 25.73 -38.78 2.08
C THR A 715 26.22 -40.14 1.56
N ILE A 716 25.76 -41.29 2.08
CA ILE A 716 26.41 -42.59 1.77
C ILE A 716 25.48 -43.69 1.17
N ILE A 717 24.13 -43.60 1.16
CA ILE A 717 23.28 -44.73 0.70
C ILE A 717 22.23 -44.33 -0.37
N PHE A 718 22.55 -44.61 -1.64
CA PHE A 718 21.76 -44.35 -2.87
C PHE A 718 20.34 -44.99 -2.95
N PRO A 719 20.05 -46.20 -2.41
CA PRO A 719 18.74 -46.85 -2.54
C PRO A 719 17.55 -46.14 -1.87
N ILE A 720 17.76 -45.46 -0.75
CA ILE A 720 16.68 -44.79 0.00
C ILE A 720 16.18 -43.56 -0.75
N GLY A 721 17.07 -42.84 -1.44
CA GLY A 721 16.72 -41.69 -2.28
C GLY A 721 15.78 -42.08 -3.43
N ALA A 722 16.00 -43.23 -4.06
CA ALA A 722 15.16 -43.74 -5.15
C ALA A 722 13.73 -44.11 -4.67
N ILE A 723 13.61 -44.81 -3.53
CA ILE A 723 12.31 -45.19 -2.96
C ILE A 723 11.50 -43.95 -2.54
N VAL A 724 12.15 -43.00 -1.84
CA VAL A 724 11.48 -41.75 -1.45
C VAL A 724 11.11 -40.92 -2.69
N GLY A 725 11.94 -40.95 -3.74
CA GLY A 725 11.66 -40.35 -5.05
C GLY A 725 10.41 -40.94 -5.71
N LEU A 726 10.31 -42.28 -5.79
CA LEU A 726 9.16 -42.99 -6.36
C LEU A 726 7.86 -42.76 -5.56
N VAL A 727 7.91 -42.82 -4.23
CA VAL A 727 6.76 -42.50 -3.36
C VAL A 727 6.34 -41.02 -3.50
N SER A 728 7.30 -40.13 -3.75
CA SER A 728 7.02 -38.71 -4.02
C SER A 728 6.35 -38.51 -5.36
N TYR A 729 6.87 -39.15 -6.41
CA TYR A 729 6.26 -39.16 -7.73
C TYR A 729 4.83 -39.71 -7.69
N TYR A 730 4.62 -40.87 -7.07
CA TYR A 730 3.30 -41.52 -6.99
C TYR A 730 2.27 -40.67 -6.24
N LYS A 731 2.60 -40.16 -5.03
CA LYS A 731 1.66 -39.31 -4.27
C LYS A 731 1.35 -37.99 -4.97
N ASN A 732 2.34 -37.38 -5.63
CA ASN A 732 2.11 -36.15 -6.39
C ASN A 732 1.27 -36.42 -7.64
N SER A 733 1.43 -37.58 -8.28
CA SER A 733 0.58 -38.05 -9.38
C SER A 733 -0.88 -38.23 -8.93
N GLN A 734 -1.10 -38.91 -7.80
CA GLN A 734 -2.44 -39.06 -7.23
C GLN A 734 -3.10 -37.71 -6.88
N ALA A 735 -2.35 -36.80 -6.26
CA ALA A 735 -2.86 -35.47 -5.92
C ALA A 735 -3.28 -34.69 -7.18
N LYS A 736 -2.47 -34.78 -8.26
CA LYS A 736 -2.79 -34.18 -9.56
C LYS A 736 -4.03 -34.80 -10.19
N ALA A 737 -4.17 -36.13 -10.16
CA ALA A 737 -5.34 -36.83 -10.69
C ALA A 737 -6.63 -36.46 -9.93
N LYS A 738 -6.55 -36.33 -8.59
CA LYS A 738 -7.68 -35.88 -7.76
C LYS A 738 -8.12 -34.46 -8.14
N VAL A 739 -7.15 -33.55 -8.33
CA VAL A 739 -7.42 -32.17 -8.77
C VAL A 739 -8.06 -32.12 -10.16
N ALA A 740 -7.61 -32.95 -11.10
CA ALA A 740 -8.19 -33.02 -12.45
C ALA A 740 -9.66 -33.47 -12.39
N LYS A 741 -9.95 -34.57 -11.70
CA LYS A 741 -11.31 -35.07 -11.52
C LYS A 741 -12.23 -34.06 -10.82
N GLU A 742 -11.70 -33.37 -9.81
CA GLU A 742 -12.45 -32.32 -9.13
C GLU A 742 -12.78 -31.15 -10.06
N ASN A 743 -11.83 -30.70 -10.88
CA ASN A 743 -12.08 -29.65 -11.85
C ASN A 743 -13.13 -30.07 -12.90
N GLU A 744 -13.09 -31.32 -13.38
CA GLU A 744 -14.12 -31.85 -14.30
C GLU A 744 -15.52 -31.79 -13.69
N ASN A 745 -15.66 -32.13 -12.41
CA ASN A 745 -16.94 -32.01 -11.70
C ASN A 745 -17.40 -30.54 -11.59
N LEU A 746 -16.48 -29.62 -11.27
CA LEU A 746 -16.79 -28.20 -11.16
C LEU A 746 -17.20 -27.57 -12.50
N VAL A 747 -16.62 -28.04 -13.62
CA VAL A 747 -17.05 -27.62 -14.96
C VAL A 747 -18.48 -28.07 -15.23
N LYS A 748 -18.84 -29.31 -14.85
CA LYS A 748 -20.23 -29.79 -14.96
C LYS A 748 -21.19 -28.95 -14.12
N GLU A 749 -20.82 -28.62 -12.88
CA GLU A 749 -21.60 -27.71 -12.02
C GLU A 749 -21.84 -26.35 -12.72
N PHE A 750 -20.81 -25.81 -13.38
CA PHE A 750 -20.93 -24.57 -14.15
C PHE A 750 -21.89 -24.72 -15.34
N GLU A 751 -21.72 -25.75 -16.17
CA GLU A 751 -22.56 -26.03 -17.35
C GLU A 751 -24.04 -26.21 -16.98
N GLU A 752 -24.32 -26.90 -15.87
CA GLU A 752 -25.67 -27.06 -15.32
C GLU A 752 -26.26 -25.71 -14.88
N SER A 753 -25.45 -24.87 -14.21
CA SER A 753 -25.90 -23.55 -13.75
C SER A 753 -26.20 -22.58 -14.89
N GLU A 754 -25.40 -22.58 -15.95
CA GLU A 754 -25.61 -21.75 -17.14
C GLU A 754 -26.86 -22.22 -17.91
N SER A 755 -27.03 -23.54 -18.05
CA SER A 755 -28.23 -24.11 -18.68
C SER A 755 -29.51 -23.70 -17.95
N ALA A 756 -29.47 -23.66 -16.61
CA ALA A 756 -30.60 -23.22 -15.79
C ALA A 756 -30.92 -21.72 -15.95
N LYS A 757 -29.91 -20.85 -16.08
CA LYS A 757 -30.11 -19.42 -16.36
C LYS A 757 -30.79 -19.19 -17.71
N VAL A 758 -30.33 -19.87 -18.76
CA VAL A 758 -30.94 -19.77 -20.09
C VAL A 758 -32.40 -20.25 -20.06
N LEU A 759 -32.70 -21.36 -19.38
CA LEU A 759 -34.08 -21.83 -19.23
C LEU A 759 -34.98 -20.83 -18.48
N HIS A 760 -34.46 -20.13 -17.48
CA HIS A 760 -35.20 -19.10 -16.74
C HIS A 760 -35.44 -17.83 -17.58
N GLU A 761 -34.46 -17.40 -18.38
CA GLU A 761 -34.59 -16.25 -19.29
C GLU A 761 -35.52 -16.55 -20.48
N VAL A 762 -35.49 -17.76 -21.01
CA VAL A 762 -36.39 -18.21 -22.10
C VAL A 762 -37.80 -18.54 -21.58
N GLY A 763 -37.93 -18.98 -20.32
CA GLY A 763 -39.21 -19.30 -19.67
C GLY A 763 -39.94 -18.10 -19.03
N GLY A 764 -39.28 -16.95 -18.88
CA GLY A 764 -39.84 -15.72 -18.28
C GLY A 764 -40.68 -14.86 -19.24
N GLY A 765 -40.75 -15.21 -20.52
CA GLY A 765 -41.58 -14.52 -21.51
C GLY A 765 -42.98 -15.14 -21.61
N SER A 766 -43.95 -14.59 -20.87
CA SER A 766 -45.40 -14.80 -21.03
C SER A 766 -45.84 -16.23 -21.40
N GLY A 767 -46.14 -17.04 -20.38
CA GLY A 767 -46.91 -18.29 -20.49
C GLY A 767 -48.38 -18.10 -20.94
N ALA A 768 -48.64 -17.20 -21.88
CA ALA A 768 -49.96 -16.91 -22.42
C ALA A 768 -49.89 -16.51 -23.91
N LYS A 769 -49.17 -17.27 -24.76
CA LYS A 769 -49.41 -17.32 -26.22
C LYS A 769 -48.71 -18.42 -27.03
N ILE A 770 -48.23 -19.50 -26.40
CA ILE A 770 -47.69 -20.67 -27.11
C ILE A 770 -48.55 -21.91 -26.82
N LEU A 771 -49.87 -21.77 -27.01
CA LEU A 771 -50.82 -22.89 -27.12
C LEU A 771 -51.74 -22.71 -28.35
N GLY A 772 -51.28 -21.97 -29.35
CA GLY A 772 -52.01 -21.71 -30.60
C GLY A 772 -51.28 -22.11 -31.90
N LEU A 773 -50.05 -22.62 -31.81
CA LEU A 773 -49.30 -23.09 -32.99
C LEU A 773 -48.83 -24.50 -32.69
N GLY A 774 -49.56 -25.49 -33.22
CA GLY A 774 -49.40 -26.92 -32.96
C GLY A 774 -48.06 -27.52 -33.39
N ILE A 775 -46.98 -27.15 -32.71
CA ILE A 775 -45.66 -27.74 -32.87
C ILE A 775 -45.45 -28.70 -31.70
N LYS A 776 -45.49 -30.01 -31.99
CA LYS A 776 -45.13 -31.05 -31.03
C LYS A 776 -43.61 -30.98 -30.75
N PRO A 777 -43.16 -31.24 -29.51
CA PRO A 777 -41.73 -31.38 -29.22
C PRO A 777 -41.18 -32.63 -29.92
N LYS A 778 -40.06 -32.50 -30.64
CA LYS A 778 -39.31 -33.63 -31.22
C LYS A 778 -38.32 -34.17 -30.17
N ALA A 779 -38.17 -35.48 -30.11
CA ALA A 779 -37.28 -36.19 -29.18
C ALA A 779 -35.79 -35.95 -29.47
N PRO A 780 -34.87 -36.14 -28.50
CA PRO A 780 -33.46 -35.85 -28.65
C PRO A 780 -32.75 -36.92 -29.51
N GLY A 781 -32.07 -36.51 -30.58
CA GLY A 781 -31.23 -37.44 -31.37
C GLY A 781 -30.89 -37.06 -32.82
N GLU A 782 -31.38 -35.95 -33.39
CA GLU A 782 -31.06 -35.58 -34.78
C GLU A 782 -30.04 -34.44 -34.87
N THR A 783 -28.93 -34.71 -35.56
CA THR A 783 -27.85 -33.77 -35.88
C THR A 783 -28.24 -32.88 -37.05
N LEU A 784 -28.08 -31.57 -36.90
CA LEU A 784 -28.32 -30.57 -37.97
C LEU A 784 -27.03 -30.27 -38.73
N ASN A 785 -26.97 -30.72 -39.98
CA ASN A 785 -26.07 -30.21 -41.02
C ASN A 785 -26.66 -28.92 -41.60
N TYR A 786 -25.93 -27.81 -41.52
CA TYR A 786 -26.29 -26.58 -42.22
C TYR A 786 -25.34 -26.31 -43.39
N SER A 787 -25.89 -26.48 -44.61
CA SER A 787 -25.33 -26.01 -45.86
C SER A 787 -26.27 -24.96 -46.46
N LYS A 788 -25.65 -23.84 -46.87
CA LYS A 788 -26.05 -22.86 -47.90
C LYS A 788 -27.23 -21.91 -47.65
N ARG A 789 -26.88 -20.62 -47.76
CA ARG A 789 -27.74 -19.44 -47.96
C ARG A 789 -28.57 -19.51 -49.24
N PRO A 790 -29.59 -18.66 -49.34
CA PRO A 790 -29.78 -17.85 -50.53
C PRO A 790 -29.89 -16.34 -50.25
N ASN A 791 -29.55 -15.57 -51.29
CA ASN A 791 -29.62 -14.11 -51.40
C ASN A 791 -31.07 -13.59 -51.51
N SER A 792 -31.28 -12.33 -51.09
CA SER A 792 -32.20 -11.40 -51.76
C SER A 792 -31.81 -9.95 -51.51
N GLU A 793 -31.64 -9.20 -52.58
CA GLU A 793 -31.38 -7.75 -52.67
C GLU A 793 -32.68 -6.91 -52.57
N THR A 794 -32.50 -5.57 -52.63
CA THR A 794 -33.42 -4.42 -52.82
C THR A 794 -33.72 -3.63 -51.52
N GLY A 795 -33.48 -2.31 -51.38
CA GLY A 795 -32.83 -1.30 -52.23
C GLY A 795 -32.86 0.12 -51.60
N ALA A 796 -31.74 0.86 -51.79
CA ALA A 796 -31.54 2.33 -51.89
C ALA A 796 -31.72 3.30 -50.67
N PRO A 797 -31.12 4.52 -50.68
CA PRO A 797 -30.06 5.10 -51.53
C PRO A 797 -28.85 5.72 -50.77
N SER A 798 -27.81 6.04 -51.57
CA SER A 798 -26.52 6.62 -51.21
C SER A 798 -26.50 8.14 -51.03
N ILE A 799 -25.56 8.66 -50.23
CA ILE A 799 -24.83 9.89 -50.54
C ILE A 799 -23.33 9.63 -50.39
N LYS A 800 -22.59 9.96 -51.46
CA LYS A 800 -21.14 9.88 -51.67
C LYS A 800 -20.44 11.17 -51.22
N GLY A 801 -19.15 11.03 -50.97
CA GLY A 801 -18.10 12.05 -51.11
C GLY A 801 -17.22 12.11 -49.86
N ILE A 802 -15.89 12.03 -49.86
CA ILE A 802 -14.79 12.22 -50.84
C ILE A 802 -13.60 11.44 -50.19
N SER A 803 -12.94 10.47 -50.83
CA SER A 803 -11.66 10.57 -51.62
C SER A 803 -10.50 11.22 -50.83
N THR A 804 -9.23 10.79 -50.82
CA THR A 804 -8.43 9.83 -51.60
C THR A 804 -7.04 9.69 -50.92
N GLN A 805 -6.42 8.52 -51.08
CA GLN A 805 -4.99 8.26 -51.43
C GLN A 805 -3.87 8.66 -50.45
N GLU A 806 -3.10 7.65 -50.00
CA GLU A 806 -1.74 7.24 -50.45
C GLU A 806 -0.69 7.86 -49.50
N ILE A 807 0.39 7.21 -49.07
CA ILE A 807 1.50 6.67 -49.86
C ILE A 807 2.25 5.58 -49.06
N THR A 808 2.81 4.68 -49.85
CA THR A 808 3.65 3.50 -49.64
C THR A 808 5.04 3.70 -49.01
N ASN A 809 5.52 2.60 -48.40
CA ASN A 809 6.89 2.02 -48.39
C ASN A 809 8.11 2.82 -48.84
N THR A 810 9.18 2.73 -48.01
CA THR A 810 10.63 2.59 -48.34
C THR A 810 11.37 2.45 -46.99
N ASP A 811 12.49 1.76 -46.78
CA ASP A 811 13.28 0.80 -47.55
C ASP A 811 14.23 0.08 -46.57
N LYS A 812 14.66 -1.13 -46.95
CA LYS A 812 15.79 -1.88 -46.36
C LYS A 812 17.04 -1.62 -47.20
N ASN A 813 18.21 -1.54 -46.55
CA ASN A 813 19.58 -1.90 -47.01
C ASN A 813 20.58 -1.05 -46.20
N LEU A 814 21.79 -1.43 -45.83
CA LEU A 814 22.69 -2.60 -45.96
C LEU A 814 23.86 -2.31 -44.99
N GLY A 815 24.63 -3.32 -44.58
CA GLY A 815 25.97 -3.07 -44.02
C GLY A 815 26.44 -4.08 -42.98
N GLU A 816 26.84 -5.27 -43.45
CA GLU A 816 27.83 -6.08 -42.76
C GLU A 816 29.19 -5.37 -42.87
N ASP A 817 29.93 -5.29 -41.76
CA ASP A 817 31.39 -5.35 -41.80
C ASP A 817 31.92 -5.92 -40.48
N ALA A 818 32.73 -6.96 -40.64
CA ALA A 818 33.42 -7.68 -39.58
C ALA A 818 34.66 -6.91 -39.12
N LEU A 819 34.98 -6.97 -37.82
CA LEU A 819 36.36 -6.87 -37.36
C LEU A 819 36.56 -7.68 -36.07
N ASP A 820 37.39 -8.69 -36.25
CA ASP A 820 37.93 -9.66 -35.31
C ASP A 820 39.12 -9.02 -34.57
N ILE A 821 39.07 -8.92 -33.23
CA ILE A 821 40.29 -8.80 -32.40
C ILE A 821 40.15 -9.68 -31.15
N LYS A 822 41.07 -10.64 -31.10
CA LYS A 822 41.37 -11.56 -29.99
C LYS A 822 42.04 -10.88 -28.79
N ALA A 823 41.76 -11.50 -27.64
CA ALA A 823 42.65 -11.80 -26.50
C ALA A 823 43.08 -10.68 -25.52
N GLY A 824 42.94 -11.01 -24.23
CA GLY A 824 43.65 -10.31 -23.16
C GLY A 824 43.13 -10.60 -21.75
N ASN A 825 43.37 -11.80 -21.21
CA ASN A 825 43.40 -12.02 -19.76
C ASN A 825 44.50 -11.15 -19.14
N THR A 826 44.23 -10.39 -18.06
CA THR A 826 45.17 -10.35 -16.91
C THR A 826 44.47 -9.87 -15.64
N LEU A 827 44.81 -10.56 -14.54
CA LEU A 827 44.58 -10.21 -13.15
C LEU A 827 45.28 -8.89 -12.78
N GLN A 828 44.57 -8.00 -12.07
CA GLN A 828 44.93 -7.52 -10.72
C GLN A 828 43.76 -6.74 -10.11
#